data_AF-A0A814MLS3-F1
#
_entry.id   AF-A0A814MLS3-F1
#
_cell.length_a   1.000
_cell.length_b   1.000
_cell.length_c   1.000
_cell.angle_alpha   90.00
_cell.angle_beta   90.00
_cell.angle_gamma   90.00
#
_symmetry.space_group_name_H-M   'P 1'
#
loop_
_entity.id
_entity.type
_entity.pdbx_description
1 polymer ?
#
loop_
_entity_poly.entity_id
_entity_poly.type
_entity_poly.pdbx_seq_one_letter_code
_entity_poly.pdbx_strand_id
1 'polypeptide(L)'
;MSFDFYCAIIKVVCVVLLQHIILLSIFMSRVVRNSKFRHVFGQASKKADCYEGIRVTKHASDSTFCCVNPKFLAIITESAGGGSFLVLPLENVGRVDRNVPLVSGHKAAVLDIAWCPHNDNIIASGSDDCTVKIWQIPDGGITTTLTESTVDLIAHQRRVVQVVWHPSALNVLLSSGSDMKIFIWNVSKSAILSTVDCHTEAILSVAWNYNGSRIVTSCKDKMFRVINPRTGEIIQSGAGHQGGKPARAIYLRDGRIFSTGFSKMAERQYAVWDENNLSAPLTMVELDSSNGILFPFYDEDTGMIFLCGKGDSAIRYFEYTPETPYIHYLSTYLSSDPQRGIGNMPKRGLNIATCEIARFYKLLNSGACEVISFTVPRKSELFQDDLYPDTAGDEHAITADEWINGVDADPKLISIRDLHSGPKTPLNVNNNNQLIPPKQEVAFDKQNLSPKSSLEKSPIDNTNNGQPKVQSKTTSVQSKKPSALAEKEDTLTNTQYDIIVTQLEGIMRRMDEFDRRLQALEKRSMKTIYIFILLLVFIVTLISAGRDFYKILNLPKTATLNQIKKSYRKLAKELHPDKNNNDPKAQERFQDLGAAYEALSDPDKRKIYDARGEDGLKQQGGADSFHDPFSSFFGDFFNFGGGSRDDGHNHIPRGGDLIMDLYVTLEEVYNGNFIEVVRAKPVAKTTSGSRKCNCRMEMRTTQMGPGRFQMMQEQVCDECPNIKFVTEEKVLEIEVEPGVSDGYEIPFHAEGLLYNKILQSINYDNIELIF
;
A
#
# COMPACT_ATOMS: atom_id res chain seq x y z
N MET A 1 -52.22 -18.32 -10.31
CA MET A 1 -51.06 -18.48 -9.41
C MET A 1 -49.83 -18.78 -10.27
N SER A 2 -49.46 -17.89 -11.22
CA SER A 2 -48.60 -18.30 -12.35
C SER A 2 -47.71 -17.20 -12.96
N PHE A 3 -47.64 -15.99 -12.40
CA PHE A 3 -46.75 -14.94 -12.91
C PHE A 3 -45.79 -14.42 -11.82
N ASP A 4 -46.30 -14.21 -10.60
CA ASP A 4 -45.47 -13.80 -9.45
C ASP A 4 -44.48 -14.89 -9.01
N PHE A 5 -44.84 -16.17 -9.16
CA PHE A 5 -43.96 -17.29 -8.84
C PHE A 5 -42.79 -17.38 -9.83
N TYR A 6 -43.03 -17.14 -11.12
CA TYR A 6 -41.99 -17.08 -12.15
C TYR A 6 -41.06 -15.87 -11.95
N CYS A 7 -41.60 -14.72 -11.59
CA CYS A 7 -40.81 -13.51 -11.32
C CYS A 7 -39.94 -13.65 -10.06
N ALA A 8 -40.43 -14.35 -9.04
CA ALA A 8 -39.64 -14.70 -7.86
C ALA A 8 -38.51 -15.69 -8.17
N ILE A 9 -38.78 -16.72 -8.99
CA ILE A 9 -37.75 -17.67 -9.44
C ILE A 9 -36.67 -16.97 -10.28
N ILE A 10 -37.05 -16.07 -11.20
CA ILE A 10 -36.09 -15.31 -12.02
C ILE A 10 -35.21 -14.41 -11.14
N LYS A 11 -35.77 -13.76 -10.11
CA LYS A 11 -34.97 -12.95 -9.17
C LYS A 11 -34.02 -13.80 -8.33
N VAL A 12 -34.45 -14.98 -7.88
CA VAL A 12 -33.58 -15.92 -7.14
C VAL A 12 -32.49 -16.48 -8.05
N VAL A 13 -32.81 -16.85 -9.29
CA VAL A 13 -31.83 -17.32 -10.28
C VAL A 13 -30.84 -16.22 -10.64
N CYS A 14 -31.29 -14.97 -10.82
CA CYS A 14 -30.40 -13.84 -11.06
C CYS A 14 -29.49 -13.53 -9.86
N VAL A 15 -29.98 -13.58 -8.61
CA VAL A 15 -29.15 -13.34 -7.43
C VAL A 15 -28.16 -14.48 -7.21
N VAL A 16 -28.58 -15.73 -7.40
CA VAL A 16 -27.69 -16.91 -7.29
C VAL A 16 -26.67 -16.94 -8.42
N LEU A 17 -27.04 -16.55 -9.66
CA LEU A 17 -26.09 -16.37 -10.77
C LEU A 17 -25.14 -15.20 -10.50
N LEU A 18 -25.62 -14.07 -10.00
CA LEU A 18 -24.77 -12.93 -9.65
C LEU A 18 -23.80 -13.31 -8.53
N GLN A 19 -24.27 -14.07 -7.53
CA GLN A 19 -23.47 -14.55 -6.41
C GLN A 19 -22.52 -15.67 -6.85
N HIS A 20 -22.88 -16.52 -7.81
CA HIS A 20 -21.98 -17.47 -8.45
C HIS A 20 -20.98 -16.81 -9.40
N ILE A 21 -21.34 -15.70 -10.07
CA ILE A 21 -20.42 -14.91 -10.91
C ILE A 21 -19.45 -14.12 -10.03
N ILE A 22 -19.90 -13.61 -8.89
CA ILE A 22 -19.06 -12.98 -7.86
C ILE A 22 -18.17 -14.05 -7.20
N LEU A 23 -18.70 -15.23 -6.86
CA LEU A 23 -17.87 -16.34 -6.34
C LEU A 23 -16.92 -16.90 -7.40
N LEU A 24 -17.32 -16.98 -8.68
CA LEU A 24 -16.42 -17.33 -9.77
C LEU A 24 -15.37 -16.23 -9.96
N SER A 25 -15.72 -14.96 -9.85
CA SER A 25 -14.77 -13.85 -9.88
C SER A 25 -13.78 -13.91 -8.72
N ILE A 26 -14.21 -14.36 -7.53
CA ILE A 26 -13.37 -14.56 -6.34
C ILE A 26 -12.53 -15.86 -6.46
N PHE A 27 -13.05 -16.91 -7.12
CA PHE A 27 -12.31 -18.15 -7.38
C PHE A 27 -11.34 -18.03 -8.57
N MET A 28 -11.62 -17.15 -9.53
CA MET A 28 -10.75 -16.84 -10.67
C MET A 28 -9.59 -15.91 -10.30
N SER A 29 -9.59 -15.30 -9.11
CA SER A 29 -8.49 -14.46 -8.61
C SER A 29 -7.27 -15.23 -8.04
N ARG A 30 -7.15 -16.54 -8.28
CA ARG A 30 -5.89 -17.28 -8.08
C ARG A 30 -5.00 -17.36 -9.32
N VAL A 31 -5.25 -16.51 -10.32
CA VAL A 31 -4.23 -16.15 -11.30
C VAL A 31 -3.31 -15.13 -10.62
N VAL A 32 -2.09 -15.54 -10.28
CA VAL A 32 -1.05 -14.60 -9.84
C VAL A 32 -0.88 -13.57 -10.96
N ARG A 33 -1.27 -12.31 -10.69
CA ARG A 33 -1.11 -11.22 -11.66
C ARG A 33 0.36 -11.14 -12.06
N ASN A 34 0.62 -11.32 -13.35
CA ASN A 34 1.97 -11.17 -13.86
C ASN A 34 2.34 -9.69 -13.88
N SER A 35 3.15 -9.26 -12.91
CA SER A 35 3.68 -7.90 -12.82
C SER A 35 5.18 -7.94 -13.06
N LYS A 36 5.65 -7.07 -13.97
CA LYS A 36 7.09 -6.86 -14.20
C LYS A 36 7.81 -6.29 -12.97
N PHE A 37 7.07 -5.71 -12.02
CA PHE A 37 7.59 -5.09 -10.80
C PHE A 37 7.43 -5.96 -9.54
N ARG A 38 6.94 -7.21 -9.69
CA ARG A 38 6.68 -8.13 -8.57
C ARG A 38 7.90 -8.36 -7.66
N HIS A 39 9.09 -8.31 -8.24
CA HIS A 39 10.36 -8.59 -7.58
C HIS A 39 11.24 -7.35 -7.42
N VAL A 40 10.67 -6.14 -7.50
CA VAL A 40 11.39 -4.93 -7.13
C VAL A 40 11.86 -5.07 -5.68
N PHE A 41 13.12 -4.70 -5.44
CA PHE A 41 13.67 -4.62 -4.09
C PHE A 41 14.44 -3.32 -3.90
N GLY A 42 14.37 -2.78 -2.68
CA GLY A 42 15.15 -1.62 -2.26
C GLY A 42 16.46 -2.07 -1.62
N GLN A 43 17.57 -1.44 -2.01
CA GLN A 43 18.89 -1.66 -1.44
C GLN A 43 19.47 -0.33 -0.96
N ALA A 44 19.89 -0.28 0.31
CA ALA A 44 20.62 0.86 0.83
C ALA A 44 22.05 0.88 0.26
N SER A 45 22.51 2.06 -0.14
CA SER A 45 23.88 2.30 -0.55
C SER A 45 24.83 2.10 0.62
N LYS A 46 26.11 1.86 0.31
CA LYS A 46 27.14 1.73 1.35
C LYS A 46 27.30 3.07 2.06
N LYS A 47 27.72 3.03 3.32
CA LYS A 47 27.94 4.23 4.14
C LYS A 47 28.87 5.27 3.47
N ALA A 48 29.84 4.83 2.68
CA ALA A 48 30.74 5.72 1.92
C ALA A 48 30.04 6.52 0.81
N ASP A 49 28.93 5.99 0.29
CA ASP A 49 28.13 6.61 -0.78
C ASP A 49 26.92 7.40 -0.20
N CYS A 50 26.88 7.54 1.13
CA CYS A 50 25.87 8.31 1.87
C CYS A 50 26.46 9.64 2.34
N TYR A 51 25.59 10.57 2.74
CA TYR A 51 26.01 11.88 3.24
C TYR A 51 25.87 11.93 4.76
N GLU A 52 26.89 12.39 5.47
CA GLU A 52 26.92 12.37 6.93
C GLU A 52 27.22 13.73 7.54
N GLY A 53 26.82 13.94 8.80
CA GLY A 53 27.11 15.17 9.53
C GLY A 53 26.21 16.36 9.16
N ILE A 54 25.07 16.09 8.53
CA ILE A 54 24.11 17.12 8.12
C ILE A 54 23.20 17.47 9.29
N ARG A 55 23.05 18.76 9.56
CA ARG A 55 22.14 19.28 10.61
C ARG A 55 20.72 19.41 10.07
N VAL A 56 20.02 18.30 9.90
CA VAL A 56 18.63 18.26 9.40
C VAL A 56 17.69 19.04 10.32
N THR A 57 16.75 19.77 9.74
CA THR A 57 15.79 20.59 10.50
C THR A 57 14.94 19.76 11.48
N LYS A 58 14.79 20.33 12.69
CA LYS A 58 13.90 19.80 13.74
C LYS A 58 12.49 20.40 13.71
N HIS A 59 12.22 21.28 12.76
CA HIS A 59 10.91 21.90 12.61
C HIS A 59 9.81 20.84 12.44
N ALA A 60 8.63 21.07 13.01
CA ALA A 60 7.48 20.16 12.95
C ALA A 60 6.63 20.36 11.68
N SER A 61 7.24 20.77 10.57
CA SER A 61 6.54 20.96 9.30
C SER A 61 6.24 19.61 8.65
N ASP A 62 5.14 19.55 7.90
CA ASP A 62 4.68 18.35 7.20
C ASP A 62 5.26 18.21 5.79
N SER A 63 6.36 18.88 5.44
CA SER A 63 7.06 18.76 4.15
C SER A 63 8.07 17.60 4.09
N THR A 64 8.67 17.32 2.94
CA THR A 64 9.62 16.21 2.80
C THR A 64 11.01 16.48 3.37
N PHE A 65 11.37 17.75 3.59
CA PHE A 65 12.70 18.27 4.03
C PHE A 65 13.89 17.99 3.10
N CYS A 66 13.68 17.22 2.04
CA CYS A 66 14.70 16.81 1.09
C CYS A 66 14.12 16.89 -0.32
N CYS A 67 14.89 17.45 -1.25
CA CYS A 67 14.56 17.49 -2.67
C CYS A 67 15.83 17.24 -3.48
N VAL A 68 15.73 16.46 -4.55
CA VAL A 68 16.89 16.00 -5.32
C VAL A 68 16.60 16.15 -6.80
N ASN A 69 17.63 16.47 -7.57
CA ASN A 69 17.59 16.42 -9.02
C ASN A 69 18.86 15.72 -9.54
N PRO A 70 19.05 15.57 -10.86
CA PRO A 70 20.21 14.84 -11.41
C PRO A 70 21.59 15.45 -11.10
N LYS A 71 21.67 16.71 -10.62
CA LYS A 71 22.94 17.39 -10.30
C LYS A 71 23.19 17.56 -8.80
N PHE A 72 22.13 17.84 -8.04
CA PHE A 72 22.22 18.34 -6.68
C PHE A 72 21.23 17.66 -5.72
N LEU A 73 21.69 17.50 -4.48
CA LEU A 73 20.91 17.14 -3.30
C LEU A 73 20.67 18.40 -2.46
N ALA A 74 19.41 18.74 -2.20
CA ALA A 74 19.03 19.84 -1.32
C ALA A 74 18.34 19.34 -0.04
N ILE A 75 18.79 19.81 1.11
CA ILE A 75 18.30 19.39 2.44
C ILE A 75 18.06 20.61 3.32
N ILE A 76 16.88 20.71 3.93
CA ILE A 76 16.58 21.80 4.87
C ILE A 76 17.35 21.61 6.18
N THR A 77 18.13 22.63 6.57
CA THR A 77 19.00 22.57 7.75
C THR A 77 18.49 23.42 8.91
N GLU A 78 18.89 23.06 10.13
CA GLU A 78 18.69 23.87 11.32
C GLU A 78 19.67 25.05 11.33
N SER A 79 19.17 26.28 11.50
CA SER A 79 19.96 27.50 11.65
C SER A 79 19.50 28.31 12.86
N ALA A 80 20.45 28.93 13.57
CA ALA A 80 20.20 29.61 14.84
C ALA A 80 19.56 31.02 14.68
N GLY A 81 19.58 31.59 13.47
CA GLY A 81 19.22 32.99 13.24
C GLY A 81 18.45 33.28 11.94
N GLY A 82 17.75 32.28 11.40
CA GLY A 82 16.98 32.41 10.15
C GLY A 82 16.64 31.05 9.55
N GLY A 83 16.34 31.04 8.25
CA GLY A 83 16.11 29.81 7.49
C GLY A 83 17.24 29.55 6.53
N SER A 84 17.75 28.31 6.53
CA SER A 84 18.74 27.87 5.56
C SER A 84 18.46 26.46 5.06
N PHE A 85 19.00 26.16 3.89
CA PHE A 85 19.09 24.79 3.40
C PHE A 85 20.46 24.56 2.76
N LEU A 86 20.89 23.31 2.80
CA LEU A 86 22.12 22.82 2.21
C LEU A 86 21.85 22.40 0.77
N VAL A 87 22.78 22.68 -0.13
CA VAL A 87 22.81 22.14 -1.50
C VAL A 87 24.18 21.54 -1.75
N LEU A 88 24.21 20.25 -2.12
CA LEU A 88 25.43 19.51 -2.42
C LEU A 88 25.36 18.92 -3.84
N PRO A 89 26.43 19.00 -4.63
CA PRO A 89 26.59 18.13 -5.80
C PRO A 89 26.45 16.66 -5.40
N LEU A 90 25.82 15.83 -6.24
CA LEU A 90 25.60 14.41 -5.94
C LEU A 90 26.89 13.60 -5.78
N GLU A 91 27.98 14.08 -6.38
CA GLU A 91 29.30 13.45 -6.31
C GLU A 91 29.97 13.65 -4.94
N ASN A 92 29.56 14.66 -4.17
CA ASN A 92 30.16 15.03 -2.89
C ASN A 92 29.59 14.19 -1.74
N VAL A 93 29.78 12.87 -1.81
CA VAL A 93 29.39 11.91 -0.78
C VAL A 93 30.36 11.89 0.41
N GLY A 94 29.92 11.32 1.52
CA GLY A 94 30.69 11.20 2.76
C GLY A 94 30.35 12.27 3.79
N ARG A 95 31.32 12.58 4.66
CA ARG A 95 31.10 13.50 5.78
C ARG A 95 31.13 14.95 5.31
N VAL A 96 29.99 15.63 5.47
CA VAL A 96 29.82 17.05 5.18
C VAL A 96 30.50 17.88 6.28
N ASP A 97 31.28 18.87 5.86
CA ASP A 97 31.93 19.79 6.80
C ASP A 97 30.91 20.64 7.56
N ARG A 98 31.22 21.00 8.81
CA ARG A 98 30.32 21.82 9.65
C ARG A 98 30.12 23.24 9.10
N ASN A 99 31.13 23.76 8.40
CA ASN A 99 31.19 25.09 7.81
C ASN A 99 30.87 25.08 6.31
N VAL A 100 30.20 24.03 5.81
CA VAL A 100 29.72 23.97 4.43
C VAL A 100 28.87 25.22 4.11
N PRO A 101 29.07 25.86 2.94
CA PRO A 101 28.25 26.98 2.54
C PRO A 101 26.79 26.54 2.39
N LEU A 102 25.88 27.43 2.81
CA LEU A 102 24.43 27.19 2.79
C LEU A 102 23.72 28.20 1.90
N VAL A 103 22.48 27.92 1.54
CA VAL A 103 21.57 28.95 1.03
C VAL A 103 20.84 29.55 2.23
N SER A 104 21.10 30.83 2.53
CA SER A 104 20.73 31.49 3.78
C SER A 104 20.31 32.95 3.58
N GLY A 105 19.23 33.19 2.85
CA GLY A 105 18.60 34.54 2.78
C GLY A 105 17.20 34.64 3.37
N HIS A 106 16.66 33.55 3.94
CA HIS A 106 15.36 33.59 4.64
C HIS A 106 15.51 34.10 6.07
N LYS A 107 14.54 34.90 6.53
CA LYS A 107 14.53 35.50 7.87
C LYS A 107 13.96 34.55 8.94
N ALA A 108 13.29 33.49 8.53
CA ALA A 108 12.74 32.45 9.40
C ALA A 108 12.85 31.07 8.75
N ALA A 109 12.47 30.00 9.46
CA ALA A 109 12.69 28.62 9.06
C ALA A 109 12.16 28.32 7.64
N VAL A 110 12.96 27.63 6.83
CA VAL A 110 12.50 27.11 5.53
C VAL A 110 11.60 25.91 5.77
N LEU A 111 10.42 25.92 5.17
CA LEU A 111 9.40 24.92 5.37
C LEU A 111 9.33 23.92 4.23
N ASP A 112 9.57 24.35 2.99
CA ASP A 112 9.55 23.48 1.81
C ASP A 112 10.53 23.95 0.73
N ILE A 113 11.02 23.02 -0.07
CA ILE A 113 11.97 23.26 -1.16
C ILE A 113 11.63 22.39 -2.37
N ALA A 114 11.74 22.95 -3.58
CA ALA A 114 11.44 22.22 -4.81
C ALA A 114 12.35 22.67 -5.97
N TRP A 115 13.02 21.71 -6.61
CA TRP A 115 13.77 21.93 -7.85
C TRP A 115 12.82 22.21 -9.01
N CYS A 116 13.23 23.11 -9.92
CA CYS A 116 12.51 23.35 -11.16
C CYS A 116 12.64 22.12 -12.08
N PRO A 117 11.54 21.58 -12.63
CA PRO A 117 11.60 20.41 -13.52
C PRO A 117 12.32 20.72 -14.84
N HIS A 118 12.27 21.99 -15.27
CA HIS A 118 12.82 22.46 -16.54
C HIS A 118 14.25 23.01 -16.46
N ASN A 119 14.81 23.12 -15.25
CA ASN A 119 16.17 23.63 -15.06
C ASN A 119 16.77 23.11 -13.75
N ASP A 120 17.77 22.23 -13.86
CA ASP A 120 18.43 21.57 -12.72
C ASP A 120 19.25 22.52 -11.83
N ASN A 121 19.43 23.77 -12.23
CA ASN A 121 20.17 24.77 -11.44
C ASN A 121 19.23 25.72 -10.68
N ILE A 122 17.91 25.60 -10.82
CA ILE A 122 16.94 26.49 -10.17
C ILE A 122 16.17 25.75 -9.08
N ILE A 123 16.16 26.32 -7.88
CA ILE A 123 15.38 25.80 -6.74
C ILE A 123 14.51 26.91 -6.14
N ALA A 124 13.28 26.56 -5.76
CA ALA A 124 12.37 27.40 -5.00
C ALA A 124 12.37 26.99 -3.53
N SER A 125 12.25 27.96 -2.62
CA SER A 125 12.08 27.71 -1.18
C SER A 125 10.93 28.54 -0.61
N GLY A 126 10.06 27.89 0.17
CA GLY A 126 9.01 28.53 0.96
C GLY A 126 9.39 28.58 2.44
N SER A 127 9.13 29.71 3.10
CA SER A 127 9.56 29.95 4.49
C SER A 127 8.43 30.42 5.39
N ASP A 128 8.69 30.30 6.69
CA ASP A 128 7.91 30.88 7.78
C ASP A 128 7.94 32.43 7.76
N ASP A 129 8.87 33.05 7.02
CA ASP A 129 8.93 34.50 6.80
C ASP A 129 7.90 35.04 5.79
N CYS A 130 6.97 34.18 5.36
CA CYS A 130 5.90 34.47 4.41
C CYS A 130 6.37 34.77 2.98
N THR A 131 7.64 34.51 2.65
CA THR A 131 8.19 34.71 1.30
C THR A 131 8.47 33.38 0.62
N VAL A 132 8.38 33.39 -0.71
CA VAL A 132 8.96 32.36 -1.57
C VAL A 132 10.14 32.96 -2.29
N LYS A 133 11.29 32.29 -2.22
CA LYS A 133 12.53 32.74 -2.85
C LYS A 133 12.98 31.75 -3.92
N ILE A 134 13.50 32.28 -5.02
CA ILE A 134 14.08 31.49 -6.12
C ILE A 134 15.59 31.69 -6.12
N TRP A 135 16.30 30.57 -6.24
CA TRP A 135 17.75 30.53 -6.17
C TRP A 135 18.31 29.88 -7.42
N GLN A 136 19.39 30.45 -7.93
CA GLN A 136 20.19 29.85 -8.98
C GLN A 136 21.48 29.29 -8.40
N ILE A 137 21.68 27.98 -8.59
CA ILE A 137 22.82 27.23 -8.08
C ILE A 137 23.86 27.08 -9.20
N PRO A 138 25.12 27.47 -8.98
CA PRO A 138 26.19 27.25 -9.95
C PRO A 138 26.42 25.76 -10.21
N ASP A 139 26.84 25.38 -11.42
CA ASP A 139 27.05 23.96 -11.79
C ASP A 139 28.06 23.23 -10.89
N GLY A 140 29.10 23.94 -10.42
CA GLY A 140 30.09 23.38 -9.48
C GLY A 140 29.59 23.26 -8.02
N GLY A 141 28.32 23.56 -7.76
CA GLY A 141 27.78 23.71 -6.42
C GLY A 141 28.09 25.06 -5.80
N ILE A 142 27.74 25.21 -4.53
CA ILE A 142 27.89 26.45 -3.78
C ILE A 142 29.28 26.50 -3.14
N THR A 143 30.05 27.55 -3.42
CA THR A 143 31.37 27.79 -2.80
C THR A 143 31.31 28.74 -1.61
N THR A 144 30.36 29.68 -1.63
CA THR A 144 30.13 30.68 -0.58
C THR A 144 28.66 30.74 -0.25
N THR A 145 28.31 30.93 1.02
CA THR A 145 26.91 31.01 1.46
C THR A 145 26.12 32.00 0.60
N LEU A 146 25.05 31.52 -0.05
CA LEU A 146 24.18 32.35 -0.89
C LEU A 146 23.17 33.06 0.00
N THR A 147 23.27 34.38 0.11
CA THR A 147 22.35 35.20 0.90
C THR A 147 21.34 35.97 0.05
N GLU A 148 21.67 36.20 -1.22
CA GLU A 148 20.82 36.93 -2.16
C GLU A 148 20.09 35.95 -3.08
N SER A 149 18.77 36.06 -3.11
CA SER A 149 17.88 35.32 -4.00
C SER A 149 17.80 36.01 -5.36
N THR A 150 17.58 35.23 -6.42
CA THR A 150 17.39 35.77 -7.78
C THR A 150 16.04 36.48 -7.90
N VAL A 151 15.00 35.92 -7.28
CA VAL A 151 13.64 36.47 -7.26
C VAL A 151 13.01 36.28 -5.89
N ASP A 152 12.35 37.33 -5.40
CA ASP A 152 11.52 37.32 -4.19
C ASP A 152 10.05 37.42 -4.57
N LEU A 153 9.26 36.43 -4.17
CA LEU A 153 7.82 36.39 -4.36
C LEU A 153 7.14 36.65 -3.02
N ILE A 154 6.49 37.81 -2.91
CA ILE A 154 5.94 38.34 -1.66
C ILE A 154 4.45 38.61 -1.88
N ALA A 155 3.59 37.74 -1.34
CA ALA A 155 2.14 37.95 -1.30
C ALA A 155 1.45 37.25 -0.13
N HIS A 156 1.99 36.11 0.32
CA HIS A 156 1.45 35.41 1.49
C HIS A 156 1.55 36.28 2.75
N GLN A 157 0.52 36.20 3.59
CA GLN A 157 0.46 36.94 4.86
C GLN A 157 0.83 36.06 6.06
N ARG A 158 0.98 34.76 5.82
CA ARG A 158 1.43 33.76 6.79
C ARG A 158 2.44 32.84 6.13
N ARG A 159 3.06 32.00 6.93
CA ARG A 159 4.06 31.02 6.49
C ARG A 159 3.64 30.24 5.24
N VAL A 160 4.59 30.05 4.35
CA VAL A 160 4.40 29.26 3.12
C VAL A 160 4.67 27.80 3.43
N VAL A 161 3.66 26.95 3.27
CA VAL A 161 3.71 25.54 3.70
C VAL A 161 4.25 24.63 2.60
N GLN A 162 3.95 24.92 1.33
CA GLN A 162 4.35 24.10 0.20
C GLN A 162 4.68 24.95 -1.03
N VAL A 163 5.68 24.53 -1.80
CA VAL A 163 6.02 25.11 -3.11
C VAL A 163 6.09 23.99 -4.17
N VAL A 164 5.40 24.15 -5.29
CA VAL A 164 5.32 23.11 -6.33
C VAL A 164 5.40 23.75 -7.72
N TRP A 165 6.42 23.38 -8.49
CA TRP A 165 6.55 23.83 -9.88
C TRP A 165 5.49 23.20 -10.77
N HIS A 166 5.10 23.94 -11.81
CA HIS A 166 4.23 23.40 -12.84
C HIS A 166 4.99 22.35 -13.68
N PRO A 167 4.37 21.22 -14.04
CA PRO A 167 5.07 20.12 -14.72
C PRO A 167 5.45 20.41 -16.18
N SER A 168 4.63 21.15 -16.95
CA SER A 168 4.90 21.42 -18.38
C SER A 168 5.14 22.89 -18.77
N ALA A 169 4.66 23.87 -17.98
CA ALA A 169 4.76 25.29 -18.26
C ALA A 169 6.02 25.92 -17.66
N LEU A 170 6.74 26.68 -18.48
CA LEU A 170 7.96 27.36 -18.07
C LEU A 170 7.68 28.46 -17.03
N ASN A 171 8.50 28.51 -15.98
CA ASN A 171 8.49 29.56 -14.95
C ASN A 171 7.17 29.73 -14.18
N VAL A 172 6.26 28.75 -14.24
CA VAL A 172 5.04 28.75 -13.44
C VAL A 172 5.30 27.99 -12.13
N LEU A 173 5.07 28.67 -11.01
CA LEU A 173 5.24 28.11 -9.66
C LEU A 173 3.95 28.29 -8.85
N LEU A 174 3.58 27.25 -8.11
CA LEU A 174 2.49 27.29 -7.13
C LEU A 174 3.08 27.42 -5.73
N SER A 175 2.51 28.31 -4.91
CA SER A 175 2.78 28.35 -3.47
C SER A 175 1.49 28.32 -2.66
N SER A 176 1.48 27.54 -1.57
CA SER A 176 0.35 27.48 -0.63
C SER A 176 0.78 27.98 0.75
N GLY A 177 -0.07 28.78 1.37
CA GLY A 177 0.22 29.41 2.66
C GLY A 177 -0.74 28.98 3.77
N SER A 178 -0.32 29.20 5.02
CA SER A 178 -1.20 29.07 6.18
C SER A 178 -2.24 30.20 6.28
N ASP A 179 -2.25 31.13 5.33
CA ASP A 179 -3.29 32.12 5.08
C ASP A 179 -4.46 31.56 4.24
N MET A 180 -4.45 30.25 3.96
CA MET A 180 -5.50 29.51 3.25
C MET A 180 -5.62 29.91 1.77
N LYS A 181 -4.61 30.59 1.23
CA LYS A 181 -4.54 30.99 -0.17
C LYS A 181 -3.51 30.17 -0.92
N ILE A 182 -3.75 30.03 -2.22
CA ILE A 182 -2.77 29.53 -3.18
C ILE A 182 -2.50 30.64 -4.18
N PHE A 183 -1.22 30.94 -4.38
CA PHE A 183 -0.79 31.86 -5.43
C PHE A 183 -0.12 31.08 -6.55
N ILE A 184 -0.49 31.40 -7.79
CA ILE A 184 0.19 30.95 -8.99
C ILE A 184 1.06 32.09 -9.50
N TRP A 185 2.34 31.84 -9.66
CA TRP A 185 3.35 32.84 -9.98
C TRP A 185 3.91 32.64 -11.36
N ASN A 186 4.20 33.75 -12.04
CA ASN A 186 5.19 33.79 -13.10
C ASN A 186 6.52 34.25 -12.50
N VAL A 187 7.45 33.33 -12.34
CA VAL A 187 8.76 33.59 -11.72
C VAL A 187 9.59 34.60 -12.51
N SER A 188 9.50 34.58 -13.84
CA SER A 188 10.28 35.50 -14.69
C SER A 188 9.83 36.96 -14.58
N LYS A 189 8.54 37.17 -14.32
CA LYS A 189 7.93 38.51 -14.19
C LYS A 189 7.75 38.93 -12.73
N SER A 190 8.10 38.06 -11.77
CA SER A 190 7.83 38.24 -10.34
C SER A 190 6.37 38.63 -10.05
N ALA A 191 5.44 38.08 -10.83
CA ALA A 191 4.04 38.50 -10.85
C ALA A 191 3.09 37.34 -10.51
N ILE A 192 1.97 37.66 -9.88
CA ILE A 192 0.90 36.70 -9.61
C ILE A 192 0.08 36.56 -10.89
N LEU A 193 -0.02 35.34 -11.42
CA LEU A 193 -0.87 34.99 -12.55
C LEU A 193 -2.32 34.78 -12.11
N SER A 194 -2.52 34.10 -10.99
CA SER A 194 -3.85 33.77 -10.45
C SER A 194 -3.76 33.57 -8.94
N THR A 195 -4.89 33.81 -8.26
CA THR A 195 -5.06 33.58 -6.83
C THR A 195 -6.24 32.66 -6.60
N VAL A 196 -6.04 31.58 -5.86
CA VAL A 196 -7.11 30.70 -5.40
C VAL A 196 -7.39 31.00 -3.93
N ASP A 197 -8.58 31.52 -3.66
CA ASP A 197 -9.04 31.94 -2.34
C ASP A 197 -10.41 31.30 -2.06
N CYS A 198 -10.44 29.97 -2.01
CA CYS A 198 -11.65 29.18 -1.87
C CYS A 198 -11.67 28.30 -0.61
N HIS A 199 -10.55 28.21 0.09
CA HIS A 199 -10.37 27.33 1.25
C HIS A 199 -10.75 28.07 2.53
N THR A 200 -11.52 27.40 3.39
CA THR A 200 -12.00 27.96 4.67
C THR A 200 -11.08 27.64 5.85
N GLU A 201 -10.20 26.66 5.68
CA GLU A 201 -9.28 26.14 6.69
C GLU A 201 -7.89 25.90 6.07
N ALA A 202 -6.91 25.55 6.89
CA ALA A 202 -5.54 25.32 6.44
C ALA A 202 -5.44 24.28 5.31
N ILE A 203 -4.70 24.62 4.26
CA ILE A 203 -4.36 23.72 3.15
C ILE A 203 -3.24 22.80 3.62
N LEU A 204 -3.42 21.49 3.39
CA LEU A 204 -2.52 20.44 3.88
C LEU A 204 -1.62 19.88 2.77
N SER A 205 -2.13 19.80 1.54
CA SER A 205 -1.40 19.33 0.37
C SER A 205 -1.99 19.95 -0.89
N VAL A 206 -1.12 20.25 -1.85
CA VAL A 206 -1.49 20.66 -3.21
C VAL A 206 -0.64 19.86 -4.21
N ALA A 207 -1.26 19.42 -5.31
CA ALA A 207 -0.56 18.74 -6.40
C ALA A 207 -1.17 19.12 -7.75
N TRP A 208 -0.31 19.26 -8.77
CA TRP A 208 -0.70 19.42 -10.17
C TRP A 208 -1.11 18.08 -10.78
N ASN A 209 -2.01 18.11 -11.76
CA ASN A 209 -2.18 16.99 -12.68
C ASN A 209 -1.05 16.95 -13.71
N TYR A 210 -0.98 15.87 -14.48
CA TYR A 210 0.13 15.59 -15.41
C TYR A 210 0.44 16.73 -16.39
N ASN A 211 -0.60 17.37 -16.96
CA ASN A 211 -0.45 18.49 -17.90
C ASN A 211 -0.51 19.88 -17.23
N GLY A 212 -0.73 19.93 -15.92
CA GLY A 212 -0.88 21.17 -15.15
C GLY A 212 -2.11 22.02 -15.50
N SER A 213 -3.16 21.44 -16.06
CA SER A 213 -4.45 22.13 -16.26
C SER A 213 -5.29 22.21 -14.98
N ARG A 214 -5.06 21.33 -14.00
CA ARG A 214 -5.83 21.21 -12.75
C ARG A 214 -4.93 21.03 -11.55
N ILE A 215 -5.43 21.45 -10.39
CA ILE A 215 -4.81 21.14 -9.10
C ILE A 215 -5.79 20.41 -8.20
N VAL A 216 -5.26 19.49 -7.40
CA VAL A 216 -5.98 18.84 -6.30
C VAL A 216 -5.46 19.39 -5.00
N THR A 217 -6.39 19.71 -4.10
CA THR A 217 -6.05 20.23 -2.78
C THR A 217 -6.70 19.38 -1.70
N SER A 218 -5.95 19.13 -0.63
CA SER A 218 -6.49 18.62 0.62
C SER A 218 -6.49 19.71 1.67
N CYS A 219 -7.60 19.83 2.40
CA CYS A 219 -7.80 20.87 3.40
C CYS A 219 -8.17 20.25 4.74
N LYS A 220 -7.87 20.96 5.82
CA LYS A 220 -8.15 20.55 7.20
C LYS A 220 -9.65 20.45 7.51
N ASP A 221 -10.50 21.06 6.67
CA ASP A 221 -11.95 20.84 6.65
C ASP A 221 -12.37 19.42 6.21
N LYS A 222 -11.39 18.56 5.87
CA LYS A 222 -11.54 17.17 5.40
C LYS A 222 -12.11 17.04 3.98
N MET A 223 -12.14 18.13 3.22
CA MET A 223 -12.61 18.13 1.85
C MET A 223 -11.43 18.08 0.88
N PHE A 224 -11.60 17.28 -0.18
CA PHE A 224 -10.79 17.37 -1.38
C PHE A 224 -11.47 18.30 -2.39
N ARG A 225 -10.66 19.09 -3.11
CA ARG A 225 -11.14 19.97 -4.16
C ARG A 225 -10.25 19.85 -5.39
N VAL A 226 -10.87 19.64 -6.54
CA VAL A 226 -10.27 19.79 -7.87
C VAL A 226 -10.58 21.20 -8.35
N ILE A 227 -9.54 21.96 -8.66
CA ILE A 227 -9.63 23.39 -8.92
C ILE A 227 -8.98 23.68 -10.27
N ASN A 228 -9.59 24.59 -11.03
CA ASN A 228 -8.92 25.23 -12.15
C ASN A 228 -8.01 26.35 -11.62
N PRO A 229 -6.67 26.20 -11.68
CA PRO A 229 -5.74 27.16 -11.10
C PRO A 229 -5.70 28.50 -11.87
N ARG A 230 -6.15 28.55 -13.13
CA ARG A 230 -6.17 29.78 -13.93
C ARG A 230 -7.29 30.73 -13.52
N THR A 231 -8.46 30.17 -13.24
CA THR A 231 -9.66 30.94 -12.85
C THR A 231 -9.87 30.98 -11.33
N GLY A 232 -9.29 30.03 -10.60
CA GLY A 232 -9.52 29.83 -9.17
C GLY A 232 -10.85 29.12 -8.85
N GLU A 233 -11.58 28.66 -9.86
CA GLU A 233 -12.88 28.02 -9.69
C GLU A 233 -12.75 26.55 -9.22
N ILE A 234 -13.60 26.16 -8.28
CA ILE A 234 -13.73 24.77 -7.85
C ILE A 234 -14.52 24.01 -8.91
N ILE A 235 -13.88 23.05 -9.58
CA ILE A 235 -14.52 22.16 -10.55
C ILE A 235 -15.32 21.07 -9.83
N GLN A 236 -14.70 20.45 -8.82
CA GLN A 236 -15.33 19.39 -8.04
C GLN A 236 -14.87 19.44 -6.58
N SER A 237 -15.76 19.06 -5.67
CA SER A 237 -15.41 18.90 -4.25
C SER A 237 -16.10 17.69 -3.65
N GLY A 238 -15.42 17.02 -2.71
CA GLY A 238 -15.97 15.87 -2.01
C GLY A 238 -15.28 15.62 -0.69
N ALA A 239 -15.95 14.84 0.17
CA ALA A 239 -15.43 14.49 1.48
C ALA A 239 -14.29 13.47 1.32
N GLY A 240 -13.10 13.83 1.82
CA GLY A 240 -11.94 12.95 1.83
C GLY A 240 -11.91 12.05 3.07
N HIS A 241 -10.70 11.85 3.60
CA HIS A 241 -10.48 11.06 4.81
C HIS A 241 -11.12 11.69 6.05
N GLN A 242 -11.80 10.87 6.86
CA GLN A 242 -12.60 11.34 8.01
C GLN A 242 -11.79 11.53 9.30
N GLY A 243 -10.54 11.08 9.33
CA GLY A 243 -9.63 11.23 10.47
C GLY A 243 -9.31 12.67 10.82
N GLY A 244 -8.80 12.88 12.04
CA GLY A 244 -8.42 14.22 12.54
C GLY A 244 -7.01 14.69 12.14
N LYS A 245 -6.24 13.84 11.46
CA LYS A 245 -4.85 14.09 11.07
C LYS A 245 -4.75 14.47 9.58
N PRO A 246 -3.64 15.11 9.16
CA PRO A 246 -3.51 15.59 7.80
C PRO A 246 -3.62 14.49 6.74
N ALA A 247 -4.31 14.83 5.65
CA ALA A 247 -4.39 14.01 4.45
C ALA A 247 -3.58 14.65 3.31
N ARG A 248 -3.01 13.81 2.44
CA ARG A 248 -2.33 14.23 1.20
C ARG A 248 -3.07 13.66 0.00
N ALA A 249 -3.03 14.38 -1.11
CA ALA A 249 -3.63 13.97 -2.37
C ALA A 249 -2.68 14.33 -3.52
N ILE A 250 -2.52 13.41 -4.47
CA ILE A 250 -1.71 13.57 -5.69
C ILE A 250 -2.51 13.07 -6.89
N TYR A 251 -2.19 13.56 -8.07
CA TYR A 251 -2.73 13.02 -9.31
C TYR A 251 -1.97 11.79 -9.77
N LEU A 252 -2.70 10.92 -10.45
CA LEU A 252 -2.20 9.81 -11.25
C LEU A 252 -2.21 10.22 -12.74
N ARG A 253 -1.49 9.49 -13.58
CA ARG A 253 -1.31 9.84 -15.00
C ARG A 253 -2.62 9.87 -15.80
N ASP A 254 -3.60 9.08 -15.40
CA ASP A 254 -4.92 9.00 -16.05
C ASP A 254 -5.92 10.06 -15.54
N GLY A 255 -5.48 11.01 -14.72
CA GLY A 255 -6.33 12.06 -14.15
C GLY A 255 -7.04 11.66 -12.85
N ARG A 256 -6.93 10.41 -12.41
CA ARG A 256 -7.43 10.00 -11.09
C ARG A 256 -6.59 10.57 -9.97
N ILE A 257 -7.13 10.55 -8.76
CA ILE A 257 -6.47 11.09 -7.58
C ILE A 257 -6.14 9.94 -6.63
N PHE A 258 -4.89 9.89 -6.17
CA PHE A 258 -4.47 9.01 -5.08
C PHE A 258 -4.28 9.83 -3.81
N SER A 259 -4.89 9.40 -2.72
CA SER A 259 -4.78 10.09 -1.43
C SER A 259 -4.29 9.18 -0.33
N THR A 260 -3.63 9.78 0.65
CA THR A 260 -3.28 9.16 1.93
C THR A 260 -3.89 10.00 3.05
N GLY A 261 -4.33 9.34 4.11
CA GLY A 261 -4.88 10.01 5.27
C GLY A 261 -5.23 9.03 6.36
N PHE A 262 -6.17 9.42 7.23
CA PHE A 262 -6.49 8.66 8.43
C PHE A 262 -7.98 8.32 8.51
N SER A 263 -8.29 7.15 9.07
CA SER A 263 -9.65 6.72 9.41
C SER A 263 -10.15 7.54 10.61
N LYS A 264 -11.44 7.42 10.93
CA LYS A 264 -11.99 8.04 12.15
C LYS A 264 -11.34 7.48 13.43
N MET A 265 -10.88 6.23 13.36
CA MET A 265 -10.15 5.54 14.43
C MET A 265 -8.63 5.79 14.38
N ALA A 266 -8.18 6.73 13.55
CA ALA A 266 -6.79 7.14 13.37
C ALA A 266 -5.86 6.07 12.76
N GLU A 267 -6.40 5.08 12.05
CA GLU A 267 -5.60 4.19 11.18
C GLU A 267 -5.22 4.91 9.89
N ARG A 268 -4.02 4.66 9.39
CA ARG A 268 -3.58 5.15 8.09
C ARG A 268 -4.30 4.40 7.00
N GLN A 269 -4.76 5.12 6.01
CA GLN A 269 -5.46 4.57 4.85
C GLN A 269 -5.02 5.31 3.59
N TYR A 270 -5.06 4.60 2.47
CA TYR A 270 -4.98 5.21 1.15
C TYR A 270 -6.32 5.04 0.42
N ALA A 271 -6.57 5.92 -0.54
CA ALA A 271 -7.73 5.84 -1.39
C ALA A 271 -7.45 6.32 -2.81
N VAL A 272 -8.17 5.76 -3.77
CA VAL A 272 -8.20 6.22 -5.17
C VAL A 272 -9.56 6.86 -5.44
N TRP A 273 -9.56 8.00 -6.12
CA TRP A 273 -10.74 8.80 -6.41
C TRP A 273 -10.81 9.11 -7.91
N ASP A 274 -12.04 9.24 -8.41
CA ASP A 274 -12.29 9.82 -9.71
C ASP A 274 -12.34 11.35 -9.57
N GLU A 275 -11.64 12.08 -10.45
CA GLU A 275 -11.66 13.54 -10.41
C GLU A 275 -13.05 14.13 -10.70
N ASN A 276 -13.86 13.42 -11.51
CA ASN A 276 -15.19 13.88 -11.88
C ASN A 276 -16.21 13.57 -10.78
N ASN A 277 -15.92 12.62 -9.89
CA ASN A 277 -16.80 12.22 -8.81
C ASN A 277 -16.03 11.96 -7.51
N LEU A 278 -15.91 13.01 -6.69
CA LEU A 278 -15.29 12.94 -5.37
C LEU A 278 -16.26 12.53 -4.24
N SER A 279 -17.49 12.15 -4.55
CA SER A 279 -18.47 11.81 -3.50
C SER A 279 -18.12 10.52 -2.74
N ALA A 280 -17.46 9.59 -3.41
CA ALA A 280 -17.01 8.32 -2.83
C ALA A 280 -15.68 7.89 -3.46
N PRO A 281 -14.79 7.23 -2.69
CA PRO A 281 -13.57 6.65 -3.23
C PRO A 281 -13.89 5.43 -4.10
N LEU A 282 -13.12 5.25 -5.18
CA LEU A 282 -13.16 4.03 -6.00
C LEU A 282 -12.63 2.82 -5.22
N THR A 283 -11.61 3.04 -4.39
CA THR A 283 -11.03 2.04 -3.50
C THR A 283 -10.46 2.78 -2.30
N MET A 284 -10.68 2.22 -1.11
CA MET A 284 -10.14 2.74 0.15
C MET A 284 -9.69 1.56 0.99
N VAL A 285 -8.44 1.58 1.41
CA VAL A 285 -7.79 0.48 2.12
C VAL A 285 -7.03 1.00 3.31
N GLU A 286 -7.23 0.35 4.45
CA GLU A 286 -6.51 0.60 5.69
C GLU A 286 -5.14 -0.10 5.65
N LEU A 287 -4.12 0.58 6.17
CA LEU A 287 -2.72 0.12 6.16
C LEU A 287 -2.29 -0.36 7.54
N ASP A 288 -2.26 0.55 8.53
CA ASP A 288 -1.83 0.29 9.90
C ASP A 288 -2.32 1.40 10.85
N SER A 289 -2.02 1.29 12.14
CA SER A 289 -2.39 2.26 13.17
C SER A 289 -1.29 3.28 13.52
N SER A 290 -0.30 3.47 12.64
CA SER A 290 0.85 4.34 12.92
C SER A 290 0.50 5.83 12.80
N ASN A 291 1.30 6.69 13.44
CA ASN A 291 0.98 8.12 13.55
C ASN A 291 1.52 9.00 12.42
N GLY A 292 2.58 8.56 11.72
CA GLY A 292 3.27 9.35 10.69
C GLY A 292 2.41 9.60 9.47
N ILE A 293 2.38 10.85 8.99
CA ILE A 293 1.74 11.23 7.71
C ILE A 293 2.50 10.53 6.58
N LEU A 294 1.76 9.86 5.69
CA LEU A 294 2.31 9.18 4.53
C LEU A 294 2.44 10.13 3.35
N PHE A 295 3.64 10.22 2.81
CA PHE A 295 3.97 10.93 1.58
C PHE A 295 3.84 9.95 0.41
N PRO A 296 2.87 10.14 -0.49
CA PRO A 296 2.80 9.35 -1.70
C PRO A 296 3.74 9.93 -2.76
N PHE A 297 4.66 9.10 -3.25
CA PHE A 297 5.49 9.39 -4.42
C PHE A 297 5.01 8.50 -5.56
N TYR A 298 4.46 9.12 -6.60
CA TYR A 298 3.98 8.41 -7.77
C TYR A 298 4.97 8.58 -8.92
N ASP A 299 5.26 7.46 -9.58
CA ASP A 299 6.02 7.40 -10.80
C ASP A 299 5.07 7.23 -11.99
N GLU A 300 4.96 8.30 -12.78
CA GLU A 300 4.04 8.43 -13.91
C GLU A 300 4.37 7.46 -15.05
N ASP A 301 5.63 7.03 -15.16
CA ASP A 301 6.10 6.17 -16.25
C ASP A 301 5.81 4.71 -16.01
N THR A 302 6.08 4.25 -14.78
CA THR A 302 5.92 2.84 -14.40
C THR A 302 4.58 2.55 -13.74
N GLY A 303 3.88 3.58 -13.26
CA GLY A 303 2.70 3.44 -12.42
C GLY A 303 3.03 3.04 -10.98
N MET A 304 4.28 3.12 -10.52
CA MET A 304 4.63 2.74 -9.15
C MET A 304 4.29 3.85 -8.15
N ILE A 305 3.76 3.46 -6.99
CA ILE A 305 3.47 4.37 -5.87
C ILE A 305 4.28 3.92 -4.67
N PHE A 306 5.07 4.82 -4.10
CA PHE A 306 5.82 4.62 -2.88
C PHE A 306 5.18 5.43 -1.75
N LEU A 307 4.92 4.78 -0.62
CA LEU A 307 4.37 5.39 0.58
C LEU A 307 5.44 5.40 1.66
N CYS A 308 5.83 6.60 2.05
CA CYS A 308 6.89 6.81 3.03
C CYS A 308 6.34 7.71 4.14
N GLY A 309 6.43 7.31 5.41
CA GLY A 309 5.89 8.08 6.53
C GLY A 309 6.98 8.75 7.35
N LYS A 310 6.79 10.00 7.79
CA LYS A 310 7.70 10.60 8.78
C LYS A 310 7.66 9.80 10.09
N GLY A 311 8.83 9.39 10.57
CA GLY A 311 8.99 8.53 11.75
C GLY A 311 8.90 7.03 11.45
N ASP A 312 8.55 6.63 10.23
CA ASP A 312 8.53 5.23 9.84
C ASP A 312 9.94 4.75 9.47
N SER A 313 10.22 3.48 9.66
CA SER A 313 11.44 2.85 9.15
C SER A 313 11.18 2.03 7.88
N ALA A 314 9.96 2.10 7.35
CA ALA A 314 9.49 1.30 6.23
C ALA A 314 9.06 2.18 5.04
N ILE A 315 9.36 1.72 3.83
CA ILE A 315 8.86 2.29 2.57
C ILE A 315 8.02 1.21 1.90
N ARG A 316 6.71 1.43 1.82
CA ARG A 316 5.78 0.49 1.15
C ARG A 316 5.60 0.91 -0.29
N TYR A 317 5.51 -0.05 -1.21
CA TYR A 317 5.32 0.28 -2.62
C TYR A 317 4.29 -0.62 -3.30
N PHE A 318 3.59 0.00 -4.23
CA PHE A 318 2.42 -0.51 -4.91
C PHE A 318 2.56 -0.25 -6.41
N GLU A 319 1.86 -1.04 -7.20
CA GLU A 319 1.68 -0.78 -8.62
C GLU A 319 0.25 -0.28 -8.86
N TYR A 320 0.14 0.84 -9.55
CA TYR A 320 -1.11 1.38 -10.04
C TYR A 320 -1.43 0.82 -11.42
N THR A 321 -2.65 0.32 -11.57
CA THR A 321 -3.24 -0.03 -12.85
C THR A 321 -4.59 0.66 -13.00
N PRO A 322 -5.02 1.03 -14.22
CA PRO A 322 -6.32 1.64 -14.43
C PRO A 322 -7.50 0.67 -14.17
N GLU A 323 -7.21 -0.64 -14.05
CA GLU A 323 -8.16 -1.72 -13.77
C GLU A 323 -8.31 -1.99 -12.27
N THR A 324 -9.53 -2.29 -11.81
CA THR A 324 -9.85 -2.73 -10.43
C THR A 324 -8.99 -3.94 -10.04
N PRO A 325 -8.40 -4.00 -8.82
CA PRO A 325 -8.57 -3.12 -7.65
C PRO A 325 -7.75 -1.83 -7.65
N TYR A 326 -7.23 -1.40 -8.81
CA TYR A 326 -6.43 -0.20 -9.06
C TYR A 326 -5.03 -0.22 -8.45
N ILE A 327 -4.94 -0.51 -7.16
CA ILE A 327 -3.70 -0.50 -6.40
C ILE A 327 -3.35 -1.93 -6.02
N HIS A 328 -2.18 -2.38 -6.46
CA HIS A 328 -1.65 -3.71 -6.18
C HIS A 328 -0.45 -3.59 -5.26
N TYR A 329 -0.53 -4.15 -4.06
CA TYR A 329 0.62 -4.20 -3.16
C TYR A 329 1.72 -5.08 -3.76
N LEU A 330 2.96 -4.58 -3.76
CA LEU A 330 4.12 -5.33 -4.22
C LEU A 330 4.92 -5.86 -3.03
N SER A 331 5.55 -4.96 -2.27
CA SER A 331 6.40 -5.31 -1.14
C SER A 331 6.70 -4.06 -0.29
N THR A 332 7.49 -4.26 0.75
CA THR A 332 7.92 -3.22 1.69
C THR A 332 9.43 -3.31 1.88
N TYR A 333 10.10 -2.16 1.77
CA TYR A 333 11.49 -2.01 2.18
C TYR A 333 11.53 -1.66 3.66
N LEU A 334 12.32 -2.39 4.44
CA LEU A 334 12.48 -2.21 5.89
C LEU A 334 13.90 -1.73 6.20
N SER A 335 14.01 -0.82 7.15
CA SER A 335 15.27 -0.33 7.69
C SER A 335 15.20 -0.23 9.21
N SER A 336 16.36 -0.12 9.86
CA SER A 336 16.46 0.03 11.33
C SER A 336 16.00 1.42 11.77
N ASP A 337 16.46 2.44 11.07
CA ASP A 337 16.34 3.82 11.53
C ASP A 337 15.09 4.52 10.98
N PRO A 338 14.35 5.27 11.80
CA PRO A 338 13.18 6.00 11.35
C PRO A 338 13.57 7.17 10.45
N GLN A 339 12.81 7.38 9.38
CA GLN A 339 13.03 8.50 8.46
C GLN A 339 12.52 9.82 9.06
N ARG A 340 13.34 10.86 9.00
CA ARG A 340 13.00 12.24 9.38
C ARG A 340 12.43 13.03 8.20
N GLY A 341 12.92 12.72 7.01
CA GLY A 341 12.56 13.34 5.74
C GLY A 341 12.98 12.41 4.61
N ILE A 342 12.49 12.67 3.41
CA ILE A 342 12.72 11.78 2.27
C ILE A 342 12.66 12.56 0.97
N GLY A 343 13.68 12.45 0.14
CA GLY A 343 13.71 12.99 -1.22
C GLY A 343 13.59 11.87 -2.25
N ASN A 344 12.99 12.14 -3.40
CA ASN A 344 12.94 11.22 -4.54
C ASN A 344 13.75 11.78 -5.70
N MET A 345 14.51 10.91 -6.37
CA MET A 345 15.26 11.26 -7.58
C MET A 345 14.34 11.23 -8.81
N PRO A 346 14.36 12.27 -9.68
CA PRO A 346 13.71 12.24 -10.99
C PRO A 346 14.30 11.17 -11.91
N LYS A 347 13.52 10.71 -12.88
CA LYS A 347 13.91 9.63 -13.82
C LYS A 347 15.23 9.86 -14.54
N ARG A 348 15.53 11.11 -14.89
CA ARG A 348 16.79 11.52 -15.54
C ARG A 348 18.06 11.22 -14.72
N GLY A 349 17.96 11.10 -13.40
CA GLY A 349 19.09 10.86 -12.50
C GLY A 349 19.25 9.41 -12.02
N LEU A 350 18.50 8.47 -12.59
CA LEU A 350 18.55 7.05 -12.21
C LEU A 350 19.62 6.28 -13.00
N ASN A 351 20.15 5.21 -12.39
CA ASN A 351 21.10 4.32 -13.03
C ASN A 351 20.39 3.21 -13.81
N ILE A 352 20.35 3.38 -15.13
CA ILE A 352 19.69 2.46 -16.06
C ILE A 352 20.45 1.14 -16.18
N ALA A 353 21.79 1.17 -16.09
CA ALA A 353 22.61 -0.02 -16.27
C ALA A 353 22.29 -1.09 -15.21
N THR A 354 21.91 -0.66 -14.01
CA THR A 354 21.50 -1.55 -12.93
C THR A 354 20.00 -1.83 -12.90
N CYS A 355 19.21 -1.35 -13.88
CA CYS A 355 17.74 -1.41 -13.86
C CYS A 355 17.12 -0.74 -12.62
N GLU A 356 17.69 0.40 -12.18
CA GLU A 356 17.14 1.21 -11.11
C GLU A 356 15.92 2.00 -11.59
N ILE A 357 14.79 1.83 -10.91
CA ILE A 357 13.51 2.47 -11.27
C ILE A 357 13.14 3.65 -10.37
N ALA A 358 13.68 3.71 -9.16
CA ALA A 358 13.51 4.82 -8.24
C ALA A 358 14.68 4.88 -7.26
N ARG A 359 15.07 6.09 -6.85
CA ARG A 359 16.09 6.32 -5.82
C ARG A 359 15.56 7.28 -4.78
N PHE A 360 15.64 6.89 -3.52
CA PHE A 360 15.23 7.71 -2.39
C PHE A 360 16.42 8.17 -1.55
N TYR A 361 16.34 9.40 -1.06
CA TYR A 361 17.32 10.04 -0.18
C TYR A 361 16.67 10.19 1.19
N LYS A 362 16.87 9.19 2.03
CA LYS A 362 16.24 9.07 3.35
C LYS A 362 17.08 9.81 4.39
N LEU A 363 16.50 10.85 4.96
CA LEU A 363 17.12 11.61 6.05
C LEU A 363 16.88 10.91 7.38
N LEU A 364 17.93 10.75 8.17
CA LEU A 364 17.89 10.17 9.52
C LEU A 364 17.94 11.26 10.59
N ASN A 365 17.45 10.92 11.79
CA ASN A 365 17.59 11.78 12.97
C ASN A 365 19.05 11.97 13.41
N SER A 366 19.95 11.05 13.05
CA SER A 366 21.39 11.14 13.31
C SER A 366 22.09 12.21 12.47
N GLY A 367 21.42 12.78 11.46
CA GLY A 367 22.01 13.72 10.51
C GLY A 367 22.73 13.04 9.34
N ALA A 368 22.47 11.75 9.11
CA ALA A 368 22.86 11.05 7.89
C ALA A 368 21.74 11.10 6.84
N CYS A 369 22.11 11.15 5.56
CA CYS A 369 21.23 10.95 4.42
C CYS A 369 21.62 9.65 3.73
N GLU A 370 20.81 8.61 3.92
CA GLU A 370 20.97 7.30 3.30
C GLU A 370 20.35 7.30 1.90
N VAL A 371 21.09 6.78 0.93
CA VAL A 371 20.59 6.60 -0.43
C VAL A 371 20.04 5.18 -0.56
N ILE A 372 18.81 5.04 -1.07
CA ILE A 372 18.13 3.75 -1.24
C ILE A 372 17.73 3.62 -2.70
N SER A 373 18.26 2.60 -3.36
CA SER A 373 18.04 2.33 -4.78
C SER A 373 17.02 1.19 -4.93
N PHE A 374 15.94 1.43 -5.67
CA PHE A 374 14.93 0.41 -5.99
C PHE A 374 15.20 -0.15 -7.38
N THR A 375 15.44 -1.46 -7.44
CA THR A 375 15.93 -2.14 -8.64
C THR A 375 14.98 -3.23 -9.07
N VAL A 376 14.76 -3.34 -10.40
CA VAL A 376 14.10 -4.50 -11.00
C VAL A 376 15.18 -5.51 -11.38
N PRO A 377 15.19 -6.73 -10.79
CA PRO A 377 16.21 -7.72 -11.10
C PRO A 377 16.05 -8.22 -12.55
N ARG A 378 16.96 -7.82 -13.43
CA ARG A 378 17.09 -8.31 -14.82
C ARG A 378 18.47 -8.92 -15.01
N LYS A 379 18.56 -9.98 -15.83
CA LYS A 379 19.82 -10.67 -16.16
C LYS A 379 20.47 -10.17 -17.45
N SER A 380 20.09 -8.98 -17.92
CA SER A 380 20.54 -8.43 -19.20
C SER A 380 21.25 -7.10 -18.99
N GLU A 381 22.37 -6.91 -19.69
CA GLU A 381 23.10 -5.65 -19.76
C GLU A 381 22.54 -4.71 -20.85
N LEU A 382 21.59 -5.19 -21.65
CA LEU A 382 20.93 -4.39 -22.67
C LEU A 382 19.96 -3.39 -22.02
N PHE A 383 19.80 -2.24 -22.67
CA PHE A 383 18.78 -1.27 -22.28
C PHE A 383 17.39 -1.91 -22.27
N GLN A 384 16.66 -1.75 -21.16
CA GLN A 384 15.33 -2.34 -20.95
C GLN A 384 14.25 -1.31 -21.33
N ASP A 385 13.85 -1.29 -22.61
CA ASP A 385 12.83 -0.37 -23.12
C ASP A 385 11.48 -0.49 -22.36
N ASP A 386 11.18 -1.67 -21.81
CA ASP A 386 9.94 -1.92 -21.06
C ASP A 386 9.92 -1.29 -19.67
N LEU A 387 11.08 -1.02 -19.07
CA LEU A 387 11.20 -0.38 -17.76
C LEU A 387 11.27 1.15 -17.85
N TYR A 388 11.76 1.66 -18.99
CA TYR A 388 12.04 3.06 -19.22
C TYR A 388 11.31 3.54 -20.48
N PRO A 389 9.98 3.71 -20.43
CA PRO A 389 9.28 4.44 -21.50
C PRO A 389 9.76 5.90 -21.53
N ASP A 390 9.40 6.61 -22.59
CA ASP A 390 9.75 8.03 -22.71
C ASP A 390 9.16 8.82 -21.52
N THR A 391 10.04 9.57 -20.86
CA THR A 391 9.76 10.26 -19.58
C THR A 391 9.74 11.77 -19.78
N ALA A 392 9.17 12.52 -18.84
CA ALA A 392 9.21 13.98 -18.89
C ALA A 392 10.65 14.51 -18.87
N GLY A 393 11.01 15.32 -19.88
CA GLY A 393 12.31 15.95 -20.02
C GLY A 393 12.48 17.23 -19.20
N ASP A 394 13.59 17.92 -19.45
CA ASP A 394 13.88 19.27 -18.94
C ASP A 394 13.33 20.38 -19.86
N GLU A 395 12.88 20.06 -21.06
CA GLU A 395 12.22 21.03 -21.92
C GLU A 395 10.77 21.28 -21.51
N HIS A 396 10.40 22.56 -21.42
CA HIS A 396 9.01 22.98 -21.23
C HIS A 396 8.20 22.76 -22.53
N ALA A 397 6.93 22.41 -22.36
CA ALA A 397 5.99 22.26 -23.46
C ALA A 397 5.39 23.60 -23.89
N ILE A 398 5.09 24.46 -22.91
CA ILE A 398 4.41 25.75 -23.10
C ILE A 398 5.03 26.84 -22.22
N THR A 399 4.83 28.08 -22.61
CA THR A 399 5.22 29.24 -21.81
C THR A 399 4.16 29.60 -20.78
N ALA A 400 4.53 30.36 -19.74
CA ALA A 400 3.58 30.86 -18.74
C ALA A 400 2.43 31.70 -19.36
N ASP A 401 2.74 32.47 -20.41
CA ASP A 401 1.77 33.34 -21.08
C ASP A 401 0.78 32.55 -21.94
N GLU A 402 1.22 31.48 -22.61
CA GLU A 402 0.32 30.56 -23.33
C GLU A 402 -0.56 29.77 -22.37
N TRP A 403 0.02 29.30 -21.26
CA TRP A 403 -0.70 28.56 -20.24
C TRP A 403 -1.81 29.40 -19.60
N ILE A 404 -1.55 30.65 -19.21
CA ILE A 404 -2.58 31.51 -18.60
C ILE A 404 -3.67 31.89 -19.60
N ASN A 405 -3.34 31.92 -20.91
CA ASN A 405 -4.32 32.10 -21.99
C ASN A 405 -5.17 30.85 -22.28
N GLY A 406 -4.95 29.76 -21.55
CA GLY A 406 -5.79 28.56 -21.59
C GLY A 406 -5.25 27.42 -22.44
N VAL A 407 -3.99 27.48 -22.89
CA VAL A 407 -3.36 26.37 -23.63
C VAL A 407 -2.92 25.28 -22.64
N ASP A 408 -3.39 24.05 -22.88
CA ASP A 408 -2.99 22.85 -22.16
C ASP A 408 -2.01 22.02 -23.02
N ALA A 409 -0.91 21.57 -22.41
CA ALA A 409 0.04 20.67 -23.06
C ALA A 409 0.65 19.70 -22.06
N ASP A 410 0.77 18.44 -22.48
CA ASP A 410 1.49 17.41 -21.73
C ASP A 410 2.99 17.71 -21.72
N PRO A 411 3.74 17.27 -20.69
CA PRO A 411 5.20 17.43 -20.65
C PRO A 411 5.87 16.83 -21.89
N LYS A 412 6.92 17.50 -22.39
CA LYS A 412 7.70 16.96 -23.51
C LYS A 412 8.45 15.72 -23.04
N LEU A 413 8.26 14.62 -23.78
CA LEU A 413 8.88 13.35 -23.45
C LEU A 413 10.25 13.23 -24.10
N ILE A 414 11.19 12.65 -23.37
CA ILE A 414 12.54 12.30 -23.84
C ILE A 414 12.78 10.81 -23.62
N SER A 415 13.52 10.20 -24.54
CA SER A 415 14.02 8.84 -24.32
C SER A 415 15.25 8.90 -23.41
N ILE A 416 15.18 8.20 -22.28
CA ILE A 416 16.29 8.13 -21.33
C ILE A 416 17.53 7.46 -21.97
N ARG A 417 17.32 6.61 -22.98
CA ARG A 417 18.39 5.96 -23.76
C ARG A 417 19.29 6.99 -24.44
N ASP A 418 18.71 8.01 -25.06
CA ASP A 418 19.43 9.02 -25.82
C ASP A 418 20.21 9.98 -24.90
N LEU A 419 19.75 10.15 -23.65
CA LEU A 419 20.45 10.94 -22.64
C LEU A 419 21.77 10.28 -22.19
N HIS A 420 21.82 8.94 -22.19
CA HIS A 420 22.96 8.15 -21.68
C HIS A 420 23.88 7.62 -22.78
N SER A 421 23.38 7.53 -24.01
CA SER A 421 24.22 7.31 -25.18
C SER A 421 24.65 8.66 -25.72
N GLY A 422 25.84 9.12 -25.31
CA GLY A 422 26.38 10.45 -25.65
C GLY A 422 26.17 10.84 -27.13
N PRO A 423 26.13 12.15 -27.44
CA PRO A 423 25.49 12.68 -28.63
C PRO A 423 26.04 12.07 -29.92
N LYS A 424 25.17 11.43 -30.69
CA LYS A 424 25.43 11.14 -32.10
C LYS A 424 25.13 12.39 -32.93
N THR A 425 26.19 13.11 -33.29
CA THR A 425 26.26 14.21 -34.28
C THR A 425 25.56 15.53 -33.93
N PRO A 426 26.19 16.70 -34.25
CA PRO A 426 25.75 18.00 -33.76
C PRO A 426 24.56 18.51 -34.58
N LEU A 427 23.40 18.65 -33.94
CA LEU A 427 22.37 19.56 -34.41
C LEU A 427 22.76 20.97 -33.97
N ASN A 428 22.75 21.89 -34.93
CA ASN A 428 23.10 23.30 -34.78
C ASN A 428 22.19 23.97 -33.73
N VAL A 429 22.68 24.14 -32.50
CA VAL A 429 21.98 24.90 -31.47
C VAL A 429 22.25 26.38 -31.71
N ASN A 430 21.27 27.06 -32.30
CA ASN A 430 21.19 28.52 -32.23
C ASN A 430 20.88 28.91 -30.77
N ASN A 431 21.93 29.24 -30.03
CA ASN A 431 21.84 29.84 -28.71
C ASN A 431 21.14 31.19 -28.79
N ASN A 432 19.89 31.26 -28.33
CA ASN A 432 19.25 32.51 -27.90
C ASN A 432 18.26 32.20 -26.76
N ASN A 433 18.78 31.90 -25.57
CA ASN A 433 18.07 32.04 -24.31
C ASN A 433 18.94 32.88 -23.37
N GLN A 434 18.97 34.19 -23.62
CA GLN A 434 19.40 35.19 -22.64
C GLN A 434 18.16 35.90 -22.11
N LEU A 435 18.07 36.01 -20.79
CA LEU A 435 17.13 36.87 -20.08
C LEU A 435 17.39 38.33 -20.52
N ILE A 436 16.44 38.96 -21.22
CA ILE A 436 16.52 40.38 -21.61
C ILE A 436 15.79 41.24 -20.55
N PRO A 437 16.44 42.27 -19.96
CA PRO A 437 15.80 43.20 -19.03
C PRO A 437 14.99 44.32 -19.75
N PRO A 438 14.08 45.04 -19.05
CA PRO A 438 13.01 45.82 -19.69
C PRO A 438 13.39 47.28 -19.96
N LYS A 439 12.90 47.85 -21.08
CA LYS A 439 12.73 49.31 -21.24
C LYS A 439 11.58 49.70 -22.20
N GLN A 440 10.56 50.31 -21.59
CA GLN A 440 9.79 51.54 -21.92
C GLN A 440 9.09 51.77 -23.28
N GLU A 441 7.76 51.94 -23.15
CA GLU A 441 6.80 52.91 -23.75
C GLU A 441 6.89 53.33 -25.23
N VAL A 442 5.77 53.16 -25.98
CA VAL A 442 5.03 54.24 -26.69
C VAL A 442 3.57 53.81 -27.02
N ALA A 443 2.63 54.66 -26.56
CA ALA A 443 1.32 55.13 -27.05
C ALA A 443 0.30 54.25 -27.82
N PHE A 444 -0.93 54.30 -27.25
CA PHE A 444 -2.29 54.23 -27.78
C PHE A 444 -2.52 54.37 -29.30
N ASP A 445 -3.47 53.56 -29.81
CA ASP A 445 -4.59 54.13 -30.55
C ASP A 445 -5.93 53.41 -30.26
N LYS A 446 -6.99 54.22 -30.15
CA LYS A 446 -8.35 53.83 -29.76
C LYS A 446 -9.18 53.52 -31.00
N GLN A 447 -10.05 52.51 -30.92
CA GLN A 447 -11.38 52.62 -31.53
C GLN A 447 -12.41 51.72 -30.84
N ASN A 448 -13.46 52.40 -30.35
CA ASN A 448 -14.69 51.88 -29.75
C ASN A 448 -15.58 51.19 -30.81
N LEU A 449 -16.41 50.23 -30.40
CA LEU A 449 -17.88 50.40 -30.31
C LEU A 449 -18.57 49.07 -29.96
N SER A 450 -19.46 49.15 -28.97
CA SER A 450 -20.38 48.11 -28.51
C SER A 450 -21.79 48.35 -29.10
N PRO A 451 -22.85 47.64 -28.69
CA PRO A 451 -23.69 46.84 -29.58
C PRO A 451 -25.07 47.47 -29.87
N LYS A 452 -25.78 46.99 -30.90
CA LYS A 452 -27.18 47.34 -31.13
C LYS A 452 -28.08 46.14 -31.41
N SER A 453 -29.17 46.13 -30.66
CA SER A 453 -30.39 45.33 -30.74
C SER A 453 -31.44 46.01 -31.65
N SER A 454 -32.63 45.38 -31.75
CA SER A 454 -33.91 45.70 -32.47
C SER A 454 -34.09 45.01 -33.83
N LEU A 455 -35.05 44.09 -34.03
CA LEU A 455 -36.53 44.17 -34.09
C LEU A 455 -37.05 44.94 -35.33
N GLU A 456 -37.57 44.22 -36.36
CA GLU A 456 -38.98 44.18 -36.79
C GLU A 456 -39.23 43.75 -38.27
N LYS A 457 -40.16 42.78 -38.42
CA LYS A 457 -41.31 42.64 -39.36
C LYS A 457 -41.18 42.17 -40.83
N SER A 458 -42.23 41.40 -41.17
CA SER A 458 -42.63 40.60 -42.36
C SER A 458 -43.32 41.42 -43.48
N PRO A 459 -43.73 40.83 -44.65
CA PRO A 459 -45.06 40.17 -44.85
C PRO A 459 -45.09 38.96 -45.85
N ILE A 460 -45.86 37.87 -45.65
CA ILE A 460 -47.27 37.51 -46.07
C ILE A 460 -47.34 36.48 -47.24
N ASP A 461 -48.07 35.38 -46.97
CA ASP A 461 -49.07 34.60 -47.79
C ASP A 461 -48.91 33.07 -47.61
N ASN A 462 -49.72 32.36 -46.82
CA ASN A 462 -51.14 31.92 -46.94
C ASN A 462 -51.31 30.53 -47.62
N THR A 463 -51.70 29.50 -46.83
CA THR A 463 -53.03 28.84 -46.89
C THR A 463 -53.15 27.60 -45.97
N ASN A 464 -54.08 27.71 -45.00
CA ASN A 464 -55.05 26.76 -44.43
C ASN A 464 -54.80 25.23 -44.39
N ASN A 465 -54.80 24.65 -43.19
CA ASN A 465 -56.00 24.00 -42.63
C ASN A 465 -55.81 23.48 -41.18
N GLY A 466 -56.76 23.83 -40.29
CA GLY A 466 -57.28 22.93 -39.24
C GLY A 466 -56.49 22.77 -37.93
N GLN A 467 -56.71 23.70 -37.00
CA GLN A 467 -56.62 23.51 -35.53
C GLN A 467 -57.97 23.99 -34.94
N PRO A 468 -58.39 23.66 -33.70
CA PRO A 468 -57.53 23.75 -32.52
C PRO A 468 -57.79 22.81 -31.32
N LYS A 469 -56.82 22.84 -30.40
CA LYS A 469 -56.96 22.49 -28.97
C LYS A 469 -58.04 23.34 -28.30
N VAL A 470 -58.61 22.85 -27.18
CA VAL A 470 -58.55 23.51 -25.85
C VAL A 470 -59.21 22.60 -24.80
N GLN A 471 -58.63 22.66 -23.60
CA GLN A 471 -59.07 22.12 -22.32
C GLN A 471 -60.55 22.39 -22.00
N SER A 472 -61.20 21.51 -21.23
CA SER A 472 -61.76 21.85 -19.90
C SER A 472 -62.77 20.81 -19.41
N LYS A 473 -62.82 20.71 -18.08
CA LYS A 473 -63.90 20.24 -17.20
C LYS A 473 -65.26 20.00 -17.87
N THR A 474 -65.92 18.89 -17.52
CA THR A 474 -67.36 18.99 -17.18
C THR A 474 -67.83 17.87 -16.25
N THR A 475 -68.44 18.32 -15.16
CA THR A 475 -69.42 17.66 -14.31
C THR A 475 -70.72 17.37 -15.10
N SER A 476 -71.41 16.30 -14.75
CA SER A 476 -72.87 16.07 -14.78
C SER A 476 -73.73 16.70 -15.89
N VAL A 477 -74.52 15.89 -16.61
CA VAL A 477 -75.99 16.07 -16.76
C VAL A 477 -76.67 14.72 -17.06
N GLN A 478 -77.85 14.57 -16.46
CA GLN A 478 -78.83 13.49 -16.51
C GLN A 478 -79.58 13.34 -17.85
N SER A 479 -80.11 12.14 -18.10
CA SER A 479 -81.39 11.87 -18.80
C SER A 479 -81.73 10.39 -18.52
N LYS A 480 -82.94 9.86 -18.30
CA LYS A 480 -84.36 10.25 -18.45
C LYS A 480 -85.17 9.28 -17.54
N LYS A 481 -86.31 9.73 -16.99
CA LYS A 481 -87.43 8.91 -16.42
C LYS A 481 -88.28 8.30 -17.58
N PRO A 482 -89.34 7.46 -17.39
CA PRO A 482 -90.08 7.07 -16.17
C PRO A 482 -90.54 5.59 -16.04
N SER A 483 -90.96 5.15 -14.85
CA SER A 483 -92.25 4.44 -14.65
C SER A 483 -92.54 4.25 -13.14
N ALA A 484 -93.78 4.51 -12.74
CA ALA A 484 -94.27 4.49 -11.35
C ALA A 484 -94.98 3.17 -10.99
N LEU A 485 -94.93 2.77 -9.71
CA LEU A 485 -95.88 1.93 -8.94
C LEU A 485 -95.19 1.66 -7.57
N ALA A 486 -95.49 2.39 -6.49
CA ALA A 486 -96.63 2.31 -5.57
C ALA A 486 -96.28 1.52 -4.28
N GLU A 487 -96.37 2.21 -3.13
CA GLU A 487 -96.64 1.72 -1.75
C GLU A 487 -95.52 0.88 -1.06
N LYS A 488 -95.20 0.99 0.23
CA LYS A 488 -95.78 1.58 1.47
C LYS A 488 -94.72 1.48 2.60
N GLU A 489 -94.80 2.36 3.62
CA GLU A 489 -94.54 2.12 5.08
C GLU A 489 -93.22 1.40 5.51
N ASP A 490 -92.42 1.77 6.52
CA ASP A 490 -92.62 2.54 7.75
C ASP A 490 -91.27 2.99 8.32
N THR A 491 -91.29 4.12 9.03
CA THR A 491 -90.24 4.62 9.92
C THR A 491 -90.20 3.84 11.24
N LEU A 492 -89.02 3.40 11.74
CA LEU A 492 -88.56 3.56 13.14
C LEU A 492 -87.15 2.95 13.38
N THR A 493 -86.33 3.62 14.20
CA THR A 493 -85.05 3.20 14.87
C THR A 493 -83.68 3.44 14.19
N ASN A 494 -83.36 4.70 13.86
CA ASN A 494 -82.03 5.07 13.29
C ASN A 494 -80.91 5.39 14.30
N THR A 495 -81.05 5.10 15.61
CA THR A 495 -80.00 5.39 16.61
C THR A 495 -79.43 4.17 17.33
N GLN A 496 -80.08 3.01 17.22
CA GLN A 496 -79.58 1.75 17.81
C GLN A 496 -78.60 1.02 16.85
N TYR A 497 -78.82 1.14 15.53
CA TYR A 497 -78.01 0.47 14.51
C TYR A 497 -76.62 1.09 14.37
N ASP A 498 -76.47 2.41 14.45
CA ASP A 498 -75.17 3.07 14.29
C ASP A 498 -74.18 2.76 15.43
N ILE A 499 -74.68 2.55 16.66
CA ILE A 499 -73.84 2.16 17.82
C ILE A 499 -73.36 0.72 17.68
N ILE A 500 -74.21 -0.18 17.17
CA ILE A 500 -73.86 -1.59 16.96
C ILE A 500 -72.87 -1.73 15.80
N VAL A 501 -73.06 -0.97 14.71
CA VAL A 501 -72.15 -0.95 13.55
C VAL A 501 -70.78 -0.40 13.94
N THR A 502 -70.71 0.68 14.71
CA THR A 502 -69.41 1.24 15.17
C THR A 502 -68.69 0.32 16.16
N GLN A 503 -69.40 -0.42 17.01
CA GLN A 503 -68.78 -1.46 17.85
C GLN A 503 -68.27 -2.66 17.04
N LEU A 504 -69.03 -3.12 16.04
CA LEU A 504 -68.62 -4.21 15.13
C LEU A 504 -67.41 -3.82 14.27
N GLU A 505 -67.37 -2.60 13.74
CA GLU A 505 -66.21 -2.07 13.00
C GLU A 505 -64.96 -1.98 13.89
N GLY A 506 -65.13 -1.64 15.16
CA GLY A 506 -64.06 -1.64 16.15
C GLY A 506 -63.50 -3.04 16.45
N ILE A 507 -64.37 -4.06 16.52
CA ILE A 507 -63.97 -5.46 16.72
C ILE A 507 -63.29 -6.01 15.47
N MET A 508 -63.83 -5.71 14.28
CA MET A 508 -63.22 -6.12 13.01
C MET A 508 -61.82 -5.53 12.84
N ARG A 509 -61.59 -4.26 13.19
CA ARG A 509 -60.24 -3.67 13.17
C ARG A 509 -59.27 -4.33 14.13
N ARG A 510 -59.72 -4.77 15.32
CA ARG A 510 -58.87 -5.50 16.27
C ARG A 510 -58.55 -6.91 15.79
N MET A 511 -59.51 -7.61 15.18
CA MET A 511 -59.25 -8.91 14.54
C MET A 511 -58.23 -8.79 13.40
N ASP A 512 -58.34 -7.74 12.59
CA ASP A 512 -57.48 -7.49 11.44
C ASP A 512 -56.05 -7.04 11.84
N GLU A 513 -55.91 -6.41 13.01
CA GLU A 513 -54.60 -6.14 13.64
C GLU A 513 -54.01 -7.41 14.28
N PHE A 514 -54.85 -8.27 14.86
CA PHE A 514 -54.42 -9.55 15.44
C PHE A 514 -53.94 -10.53 14.35
N ASP A 515 -54.63 -10.61 13.21
CA ASP A 515 -54.23 -11.41 12.05
C ASP A 515 -52.92 -10.94 11.43
N ARG A 516 -52.70 -9.61 11.37
CA ARG A 516 -51.41 -9.05 10.93
C ARG A 516 -50.26 -9.42 11.86
N ARG A 517 -50.52 -9.50 13.18
CA ARG A 517 -49.51 -9.93 14.18
C ARG A 517 -49.25 -11.44 14.09
N LEU A 518 -50.27 -12.26 13.85
CA LEU A 518 -50.16 -13.70 13.60
C LEU A 518 -49.35 -14.00 12.33
N GLN A 519 -49.65 -13.32 11.22
CA GLN A 519 -48.87 -13.46 9.97
C GLN A 519 -47.42 -12.96 10.10
N ALA A 520 -47.16 -11.97 10.96
CA ALA A 520 -45.80 -11.50 11.26
C ALA A 520 -45.01 -12.50 12.12
N LEU A 521 -45.68 -13.20 13.04
CA LEU A 521 -45.10 -14.28 13.84
C LEU A 521 -44.84 -15.54 13.01
N GLU A 522 -45.74 -15.93 12.12
CA GLU A 522 -45.52 -17.03 11.16
C GLU A 522 -44.39 -16.74 10.18
N LYS A 523 -44.29 -15.50 9.65
CA LYS A 523 -43.16 -15.09 8.80
C LYS A 523 -41.82 -15.06 9.54
N ARG A 524 -41.82 -14.73 10.84
CA ARG A 524 -40.60 -14.82 11.67
C ARG A 524 -40.23 -16.27 11.89
N SER A 525 -41.16 -17.13 12.33
CA SER A 525 -40.95 -18.56 12.59
C SER A 525 -40.48 -19.33 11.35
N MET A 526 -41.12 -19.09 10.19
CA MET A 526 -40.73 -19.71 8.93
C MET A 526 -39.35 -19.24 8.44
N LYS A 527 -38.97 -17.99 8.66
CA LYS A 527 -37.61 -17.51 8.35
C LYS A 527 -36.57 -18.15 9.26
N THR A 528 -36.84 -18.31 10.56
CA THR A 528 -35.90 -19.00 11.46
C THR A 528 -35.75 -20.46 11.10
N ILE A 529 -36.85 -21.15 10.77
CA ILE A 529 -36.82 -22.56 10.34
C ILE A 529 -36.07 -22.70 9.00
N TYR A 530 -36.31 -21.79 8.05
CA TYR A 530 -35.62 -21.80 6.76
C TYR A 530 -34.12 -21.53 6.90
N ILE A 531 -33.73 -20.59 7.75
CA ILE A 531 -32.32 -20.33 8.10
C ILE A 531 -31.71 -21.55 8.79
N PHE A 532 -32.44 -22.22 9.69
CA PHE A 532 -31.95 -23.40 10.39
C PHE A 532 -31.75 -24.60 9.45
N ILE A 533 -32.68 -24.81 8.50
CA ILE A 533 -32.55 -25.85 7.47
C ILE A 533 -31.38 -25.53 6.52
N LEU A 534 -31.21 -24.26 6.12
CA LEU A 534 -30.05 -23.81 5.33
C LEU A 534 -28.73 -24.02 6.08
N LEU A 535 -28.72 -23.74 7.39
CA LEU A 535 -27.55 -23.97 8.24
C LEU A 535 -27.25 -25.47 8.37
N LEU A 536 -28.27 -26.31 8.49
CA LEU A 536 -28.12 -27.75 8.62
C LEU A 536 -27.65 -28.40 7.30
N VAL A 537 -28.17 -27.94 6.16
CA VAL A 537 -27.66 -28.35 4.83
C VAL A 537 -26.23 -27.86 4.63
N PHE A 538 -25.90 -26.62 5.03
CA PHE A 538 -24.55 -26.08 4.98
C PHE A 538 -23.57 -26.89 5.84
N ILE A 539 -23.96 -27.28 7.05
CA ILE A 539 -23.18 -28.15 7.95
C ILE A 539 -22.98 -29.54 7.33
N VAL A 540 -24.01 -30.14 6.73
CA VAL A 540 -23.89 -31.45 6.06
C VAL A 540 -22.95 -31.37 4.84
N THR A 541 -22.99 -30.27 4.07
CA THR A 541 -22.06 -30.06 2.95
C THR A 541 -20.63 -29.83 3.42
N LEU A 542 -20.41 -29.15 4.55
CA LEU A 542 -19.08 -28.98 5.15
C LEU A 542 -18.49 -30.31 5.62
N ILE A 543 -19.31 -31.18 6.23
CA ILE A 543 -18.89 -32.51 6.70
C ILE A 543 -18.50 -33.42 5.51
N SER A 544 -19.17 -33.29 4.37
CA SER A 544 -18.85 -34.05 3.15
C SER A 544 -17.70 -33.48 2.31
N ALA A 545 -17.23 -32.26 2.61
CA ALA A 545 -16.18 -31.57 1.85
C ALA A 545 -14.78 -31.64 2.51
N GLY A 546 -14.64 -32.34 3.64
CA GLY A 546 -13.36 -32.51 4.33
C GLY A 546 -12.39 -33.43 3.58
N ARG A 547 -11.11 -33.05 3.51
CA ARG A 547 -10.03 -33.86 2.94
C ARG A 547 -9.68 -35.01 3.90
N ASP A 548 -9.59 -36.24 3.38
CA ASP A 548 -9.25 -37.44 4.17
C ASP A 548 -7.86 -37.96 3.75
N PHE A 549 -6.85 -37.76 4.61
CA PHE A 549 -5.45 -38.10 4.36
C PHE A 549 -5.24 -39.62 4.19
N TYR A 550 -6.08 -40.45 4.82
CA TYR A 550 -6.00 -41.90 4.62
C TYR A 550 -6.49 -42.33 3.23
N LYS A 551 -7.50 -41.65 2.68
CA LYS A 551 -7.98 -41.89 1.31
C LYS A 551 -6.96 -41.42 0.27
N ILE A 552 -6.26 -40.32 0.52
CA ILE A 552 -5.21 -39.80 -0.38
C ILE A 552 -4.05 -40.80 -0.50
N LEU A 553 -3.65 -41.44 0.61
CA LEU A 553 -2.60 -42.47 0.61
C LEU A 553 -3.09 -43.89 0.26
N ASN A 554 -4.38 -44.07 -0.04
CA ASN A 554 -5.03 -45.37 -0.27
C ASN A 554 -4.75 -46.39 0.85
N LEU A 555 -4.85 -45.96 2.12
CA LEU A 555 -4.62 -46.82 3.28
C LEU A 555 -5.81 -46.80 4.26
N PRO A 556 -6.05 -47.90 4.99
CA PRO A 556 -7.00 -47.89 6.10
C PRO A 556 -6.42 -47.13 7.31
N LYS A 557 -7.28 -46.62 8.19
CA LYS A 557 -6.87 -45.90 9.42
C LYS A 557 -5.97 -46.71 10.37
N THR A 558 -5.97 -48.03 10.24
CA THR A 558 -5.16 -48.98 11.03
C THR A 558 -3.74 -49.21 10.48
N ALA A 559 -3.33 -48.51 9.41
CA ALA A 559 -2.04 -48.74 8.76
C ALA A 559 -0.83 -48.40 9.67
N THR A 560 0.23 -49.21 9.56
CA THR A 560 1.49 -48.98 10.28
C THR A 560 2.36 -47.92 9.58
N LEU A 561 3.31 -47.30 10.30
CA LEU A 561 4.18 -46.25 9.75
C LEU A 561 4.94 -46.72 8.49
N ASN A 562 5.37 -47.97 8.46
CA ASN A 562 6.07 -48.56 7.32
C ASN A 562 5.16 -48.70 6.09
N GLN A 563 3.87 -48.99 6.28
CA GLN A 563 2.89 -49.04 5.19
C GLN A 563 2.61 -47.64 4.62
N ILE A 564 2.56 -46.61 5.48
CA ILE A 564 2.40 -45.20 5.11
C ILE A 564 3.59 -44.70 4.29
N LYS A 565 4.82 -44.96 4.75
CA LYS A 565 6.05 -44.65 4.00
C LYS A 565 6.10 -45.34 2.63
N LYS A 566 5.71 -46.62 2.59
CA LYS A 566 5.69 -47.41 1.35
C LYS A 566 4.64 -46.93 0.35
N SER A 567 3.43 -46.58 0.80
CA SER A 567 2.38 -46.08 -0.10
C SER A 567 2.73 -44.70 -0.64
N TYR A 568 3.28 -43.82 0.19
CA TYR A 568 3.76 -42.50 -0.22
C TYR A 568 4.83 -42.60 -1.32
N ARG A 569 5.89 -43.41 -1.11
CA ARG A 569 6.96 -43.60 -2.10
C ARG A 569 6.44 -44.16 -3.44
N LYS A 570 5.43 -45.04 -3.40
CA LYS A 570 4.80 -45.58 -4.61
C LYS A 570 4.00 -44.50 -5.34
N LEU A 571 3.10 -43.81 -4.62
CA LEU A 571 2.23 -42.78 -5.20
C LEU A 571 3.00 -41.54 -5.65
N ALA A 572 4.07 -41.15 -4.96
CA ALA A 572 4.91 -40.01 -5.33
C ALA A 572 5.65 -40.26 -6.65
N LYS A 573 6.07 -41.50 -6.93
CA LYS A 573 6.69 -41.88 -8.22
C LYS A 573 5.68 -41.93 -9.38
N GLU A 574 4.43 -42.25 -9.09
CA GLU A 574 3.33 -42.34 -10.07
C GLU A 574 2.71 -40.97 -10.39
N LEU A 575 2.57 -40.11 -9.38
CA LEU A 575 1.92 -38.80 -9.46
C LEU A 575 2.92 -37.64 -9.60
N HIS A 576 4.20 -37.93 -9.88
CA HIS A 576 5.20 -36.88 -10.05
C HIS A 576 4.80 -35.92 -11.19
N PRO A 577 4.84 -34.59 -10.98
CA PRO A 577 4.42 -33.59 -11.96
C PRO A 577 5.09 -33.79 -13.33
N ASP A 578 6.40 -34.03 -13.34
CA ASP A 578 7.20 -34.23 -14.57
C ASP A 578 6.76 -35.40 -15.45
N LYS A 579 6.11 -36.42 -14.89
CA LYS A 579 5.59 -37.57 -15.66
C LYS A 579 4.17 -37.35 -16.18
N ASN A 580 3.40 -36.47 -15.54
CA ASN A 580 2.00 -36.21 -15.84
C ASN A 580 1.77 -34.74 -16.25
N ASN A 581 2.62 -34.22 -17.16
CA ASN A 581 2.55 -32.84 -17.67
C ASN A 581 1.22 -32.46 -18.35
N ASN A 582 0.38 -33.45 -18.70
CA ASN A 582 -0.91 -33.24 -19.37
C ASN A 582 -2.09 -33.07 -18.40
N ASP A 583 -1.95 -33.37 -17.11
CA ASP A 583 -3.03 -33.22 -16.12
C ASP A 583 -2.82 -31.91 -15.31
N PRO A 584 -3.66 -30.87 -15.49
CA PRO A 584 -3.53 -29.60 -14.77
C PRO A 584 -3.73 -29.74 -13.25
N LYS A 585 -4.23 -30.88 -12.77
CA LYS A 585 -4.40 -31.18 -11.33
C LYS A 585 -3.30 -32.07 -10.75
N ALA A 586 -2.28 -32.44 -11.52
CA ALA A 586 -1.18 -33.28 -11.04
C ALA A 586 -0.41 -32.63 -9.88
N GLN A 587 -0.14 -31.33 -9.99
CA GLN A 587 0.58 -30.57 -8.95
C GLN A 587 -0.18 -30.52 -7.62
N GLU A 588 -1.51 -30.30 -7.67
CA GLU A 588 -2.36 -30.26 -6.48
C GLU A 588 -2.43 -31.63 -5.79
N ARG A 589 -2.58 -32.71 -6.56
CA ARG A 589 -2.58 -34.08 -6.03
C ARG A 589 -1.24 -34.46 -5.39
N PHE A 590 -0.13 -33.99 -5.94
CA PHE A 590 1.19 -34.24 -5.40
C PHE A 590 1.43 -33.48 -4.09
N GLN A 591 0.93 -32.24 -3.99
CA GLN A 591 0.95 -31.45 -2.76
C GLN A 591 0.08 -32.10 -1.66
N ASP A 592 -1.13 -32.53 -2.02
CA ASP A 592 -2.04 -33.21 -1.10
C ASP A 592 -1.45 -34.54 -0.59
N LEU A 593 -0.70 -35.26 -1.45
CA LEU A 593 0.02 -36.48 -1.09
C LEU A 593 1.13 -36.20 -0.05
N GLY A 594 1.89 -35.11 -0.23
CA GLY A 594 2.92 -34.67 0.71
C GLY A 594 2.34 -34.29 2.08
N ALA A 595 1.26 -33.50 2.08
CA ALA A 595 0.58 -33.09 3.31
C ALA A 595 0.01 -34.29 4.10
N ALA A 596 -0.57 -35.27 3.39
CA ALA A 596 -1.06 -36.51 4.00
C ALA A 596 0.06 -37.34 4.64
N TYR A 597 1.23 -37.41 4.00
CA TYR A 597 2.39 -38.12 4.55
C TYR A 597 2.95 -37.41 5.79
N GLU A 598 3.08 -36.09 5.78
CA GLU A 598 3.57 -35.33 6.94
C GLU A 598 2.65 -35.50 8.16
N ALA A 599 1.34 -35.38 7.97
CA ALA A 599 0.37 -35.50 9.05
C ALA A 599 0.28 -36.93 9.63
N LEU A 600 0.48 -37.97 8.79
CA LEU A 600 0.32 -39.37 9.20
C LEU A 600 1.64 -40.06 9.57
N SER A 601 2.81 -39.49 9.22
CA SER A 601 4.12 -40.05 9.58
C SER A 601 4.56 -39.70 10.99
N ASP A 602 4.14 -38.55 11.52
CA ASP A 602 4.39 -38.15 12.91
C ASP A 602 3.32 -38.73 13.85
N PRO A 603 3.71 -39.52 14.89
CA PRO A 603 2.78 -40.14 15.82
C PRO A 603 1.87 -39.15 16.56
N ASP A 604 2.33 -37.94 16.85
CA ASP A 604 1.56 -36.96 17.62
C ASP A 604 0.61 -36.19 16.72
N LYS A 605 1.07 -35.75 15.54
CA LYS A 605 0.19 -35.17 14.49
C LYS A 605 -0.89 -36.15 14.06
N ARG A 606 -0.57 -37.44 13.94
CA ARG A 606 -1.53 -38.50 13.59
C ARG A 606 -2.61 -38.67 14.66
N LYS A 607 -2.26 -38.66 15.95
CA LYS A 607 -3.25 -38.71 17.04
C LYS A 607 -4.21 -37.51 16.99
N ILE A 608 -3.68 -36.32 16.73
CA ILE A 608 -4.48 -35.09 16.64
C ILE A 608 -5.39 -35.14 15.42
N TYR A 609 -4.88 -35.59 14.27
CA TYR A 609 -5.66 -35.79 13.06
C TYR A 609 -6.79 -36.81 13.27
N ASP A 610 -6.48 -37.96 13.90
CA ASP A 610 -7.46 -39.00 14.18
C ASP A 610 -8.55 -38.52 15.17
N ALA A 611 -8.19 -37.61 16.09
CA ALA A 611 -9.12 -37.05 17.08
C ALA A 611 -9.95 -35.86 16.59
N ARG A 612 -9.39 -34.99 15.74
CA ARG A 612 -9.97 -33.67 15.39
C ARG A 612 -9.95 -33.32 13.91
N GLY A 613 -9.47 -34.21 13.04
CA GLY A 613 -9.35 -33.97 11.60
C GLY A 613 -8.29 -32.92 11.23
N GLU A 614 -8.34 -32.46 9.99
CA GLU A 614 -7.38 -31.47 9.45
C GLU A 614 -7.38 -30.15 10.24
N ASP A 615 -8.54 -29.72 10.71
CA ASP A 615 -8.68 -28.45 11.45
C ASP A 615 -7.97 -28.49 12.83
N GLY A 616 -7.85 -29.68 13.42
CA GLY A 616 -7.08 -29.88 14.64
C GLY A 616 -5.57 -29.65 14.46
N LEU A 617 -5.02 -30.01 13.29
CA LEU A 617 -3.61 -29.72 12.97
C LEU A 617 -3.38 -28.22 12.75
N LYS A 618 -4.36 -27.50 12.18
CA LYS A 618 -4.25 -26.05 11.91
C LYS A 618 -4.29 -25.20 13.18
N GLN A 619 -5.10 -25.57 14.18
CA GLN A 619 -5.20 -24.81 15.43
C GLN A 619 -3.93 -24.86 16.28
N GLN A 620 -3.15 -25.94 16.18
CA GLN A 620 -1.90 -26.05 16.93
C GLN A 620 -0.76 -25.21 16.33
N GLY A 621 -0.91 -24.75 15.08
CA GLY A 621 -0.08 -23.68 14.50
C GLY A 621 -0.57 -22.27 14.84
N GLY A 622 -1.61 -22.13 15.67
CA GLY A 622 -2.30 -20.86 15.96
C GLY A 622 -1.98 -20.20 17.30
N ALA A 623 -1.06 -20.76 18.09
CA ALA A 623 -0.58 -20.14 19.33
C ALA A 623 0.95 -20.26 19.37
N ASP A 624 1.63 -19.11 19.37
CA ASP A 624 3.09 -18.91 19.40
C ASP A 624 3.89 -19.14 18.10
N SER A 625 3.59 -18.37 17.05
CA SER A 625 4.60 -17.68 16.22
C SER A 625 3.93 -16.95 15.07
N PHE A 626 4.19 -15.65 14.99
CA PHE A 626 3.84 -14.83 13.83
C PHE A 626 5.01 -14.91 12.84
N HIS A 627 5.00 -15.86 11.88
CA HIS A 627 5.81 -15.79 10.65
C HIS A 627 5.31 -16.72 9.53
N ASP A 628 5.12 -16.11 8.36
CA ASP A 628 5.06 -16.65 6.98
C ASP A 628 4.17 -17.86 6.59
N PRO A 629 3.07 -17.62 5.86
CA PRO A 629 2.31 -18.65 5.11
C PRO A 629 3.07 -19.29 3.93
N PHE A 630 4.34 -18.94 3.70
CA PHE A 630 5.15 -19.41 2.57
C PHE A 630 6.37 -20.26 2.96
N SER A 631 6.75 -20.33 4.25
CA SER A 631 7.91 -21.11 4.70
C SER A 631 7.66 -22.61 4.69
N SER A 632 6.41 -23.06 4.83
CA SER A 632 6.04 -24.49 4.75
C SER A 632 5.78 -25.01 3.34
N PHE A 633 5.84 -24.16 2.29
CA PHE A 633 5.37 -24.54 0.94
C PHE A 633 6.45 -24.55 -0.16
N PHE A 634 7.61 -23.90 0.05
CA PHE A 634 8.74 -23.93 -0.90
C PHE A 634 10.13 -24.08 -0.22
N GLY A 635 10.16 -24.44 1.06
CA GLY A 635 11.34 -24.28 1.93
C GLY A 635 12.52 -25.25 1.72
N ASP A 636 12.36 -26.38 1.01
CA ASP A 636 13.44 -27.41 0.96
C ASP A 636 13.63 -28.11 -0.40
N PHE A 637 13.04 -27.64 -1.50
CA PHE A 637 13.19 -28.32 -2.81
C PHE A 637 14.08 -27.59 -3.84
N PHE A 638 14.44 -26.32 -3.63
CA PHE A 638 15.37 -25.60 -4.52
C PHE A 638 16.21 -24.59 -3.73
N ASN A 639 17.31 -25.03 -3.13
CA ASN A 639 18.33 -24.13 -2.59
C ASN A 639 19.60 -24.21 -3.45
N PHE A 640 19.65 -23.39 -4.50
CA PHE A 640 20.88 -23.04 -5.21
C PHE A 640 21.25 -21.60 -4.79
N GLY A 641 22.30 -21.46 -3.98
CA GLY A 641 23.03 -20.19 -3.83
C GLY A 641 22.67 -19.31 -2.62
N GLY A 642 23.40 -19.54 -1.51
CA GLY A 642 24.02 -18.53 -0.62
C GLY A 642 23.29 -17.24 -0.23
N GLY A 643 23.08 -17.07 1.08
CA GLY A 643 22.93 -15.74 1.69
C GLY A 643 22.07 -15.71 2.94
N SER A 644 22.71 -15.76 4.10
CA SER A 644 22.12 -15.72 5.45
C SER A 644 21.16 -14.53 5.69
N ARG A 645 20.00 -14.80 6.30
CA ARG A 645 19.21 -13.82 7.05
C ARG A 645 19.00 -14.34 8.48
N ASP A 646 19.43 -13.50 9.42
CA ASP A 646 19.42 -13.66 10.86
C ASP A 646 18.12 -13.05 11.39
N ASP A 647 17.26 -13.84 12.04
CA ASP A 647 16.02 -13.38 12.67
C ASP A 647 16.07 -13.63 14.18
N GLY A 648 15.68 -12.60 14.94
CA GLY A 648 15.90 -12.42 16.36
C GLY A 648 15.03 -13.27 17.29
N HIS A 649 15.21 -14.58 17.26
CA HIS A 649 14.97 -15.41 18.45
C HIS A 649 16.24 -15.45 19.28
N ASN A 650 16.12 -15.31 20.62
CA ASN A 650 17.19 -15.48 21.60
C ASN A 650 18.32 -16.34 21.04
N HIS A 651 19.43 -15.72 20.64
CA HIS A 651 20.56 -16.40 20.01
C HIS A 651 21.06 -17.42 21.04
N ILE A 652 20.63 -18.68 20.89
CA ILE A 652 21.25 -19.79 21.57
C ILE A 652 22.68 -19.77 21.00
N PRO A 653 23.71 -19.45 21.80
CA PRO A 653 25.06 -19.29 21.27
C PRO A 653 25.44 -20.58 20.55
N ARG A 654 25.59 -20.49 19.23
CA ARG A 654 25.94 -21.63 18.39
C ARG A 654 27.45 -21.85 18.54
N GLY A 655 27.86 -23.02 19.02
CA GLY A 655 29.26 -23.43 19.00
C GLY A 655 29.65 -23.99 17.63
N GLY A 656 30.87 -24.51 17.53
CA GLY A 656 31.47 -24.96 16.27
C GLY A 656 30.71 -26.09 15.58
N ASP A 657 31.20 -26.54 14.43
CA ASP A 657 30.68 -27.73 13.76
C ASP A 657 31.39 -28.98 14.30
N LEU A 658 30.66 -30.09 14.43
CA LEU A 658 31.21 -31.38 14.87
C LEU A 658 31.21 -32.33 13.68
N ILE A 659 32.41 -32.72 13.23
CA ILE A 659 32.62 -33.67 12.14
C ILE A 659 32.92 -35.04 12.74
N MET A 660 32.18 -36.07 12.32
CA MET A 660 32.38 -37.46 12.73
C MET A 660 32.58 -38.35 11.51
N ASP A 661 33.70 -39.03 11.42
CA ASP A 661 33.96 -39.98 10.34
C ASP A 661 33.27 -41.32 10.63
N LEU A 662 32.55 -41.84 9.65
CA LEU A 662 31.90 -43.14 9.67
C LEU A 662 32.53 -44.02 8.59
N TYR A 663 33.00 -45.20 9.01
CA TYR A 663 33.60 -46.17 8.10
C TYR A 663 32.53 -47.17 7.64
N VAL A 664 32.38 -47.32 6.33
CA VAL A 664 31.41 -48.21 5.72
C VAL A 664 32.09 -49.14 4.71
N THR A 665 31.57 -50.35 4.56
CA THR A 665 32.09 -51.32 3.60
C THR A 665 31.50 -51.10 2.21
N LEU A 666 32.22 -51.54 1.16
CA LEU A 666 31.73 -51.47 -0.23
C LEU A 666 30.43 -52.26 -0.43
N GLU A 667 30.22 -53.35 0.31
CA GLU A 667 28.98 -54.14 0.25
C GLU A 667 27.78 -53.35 0.79
N GLU A 668 27.97 -52.60 1.87
CA GLU A 668 26.93 -51.74 2.46
C GLU A 668 26.56 -50.57 1.55
N VAL A 669 27.55 -50.01 0.85
CA VAL A 669 27.34 -48.95 -0.16
C VAL A 669 26.68 -49.49 -1.42
N TYR A 670 26.79 -50.78 -1.73
CA TYR A 670 26.13 -51.36 -2.91
C TYR A 670 24.68 -51.75 -2.62
N ASN A 671 24.42 -52.31 -1.43
CA ASN A 671 23.10 -52.82 -1.06
C ASN A 671 22.21 -51.77 -0.38
N GLY A 672 22.80 -50.69 0.15
CA GLY A 672 22.13 -49.71 1.00
C GLY A 672 21.89 -50.28 2.40
N ASN A 673 22.54 -49.70 3.42
CA ASN A 673 22.41 -50.15 4.82
C ASN A 673 22.13 -48.95 5.74
N PHE A 674 21.57 -49.22 6.93
CA PHE A 674 21.35 -48.22 7.97
C PHE A 674 22.39 -48.39 9.07
N ILE A 675 23.06 -47.31 9.44
CA ILE A 675 24.06 -47.28 10.52
C ILE A 675 23.48 -46.50 11.68
N GLU A 676 23.44 -47.13 12.85
CA GLU A 676 22.98 -46.50 14.09
C GLU A 676 24.16 -45.88 14.85
N VAL A 677 24.10 -44.57 15.09
CA VAL A 677 25.10 -43.82 15.86
C VAL A 677 24.44 -43.27 17.11
N VAL A 678 24.93 -43.69 18.28
CA VAL A 678 24.42 -43.20 19.57
C VAL A 678 25.15 -41.92 19.97
N ARG A 679 24.40 -40.84 20.18
CA ARG A 679 24.93 -39.55 20.63
C ARG A 679 24.48 -39.27 22.06
N ALA A 680 25.44 -39.09 22.96
CA ALA A 680 25.22 -38.63 24.32
C ALA A 680 25.30 -37.09 24.40
N LYS A 681 24.24 -36.42 24.88
CA LYS A 681 24.12 -34.97 25.00
C LYS A 681 23.79 -34.55 26.43
N PRO A 682 24.56 -33.65 27.07
CA PRO A 682 24.16 -33.06 28.34
C PRO A 682 23.03 -32.03 28.13
N VAL A 683 21.87 -32.25 28.74
CA VAL A 683 20.69 -31.38 28.68
C VAL A 683 20.40 -30.81 30.07
N ALA A 684 20.15 -29.50 30.12
CA ALA A 684 19.72 -28.81 31.33
C ALA A 684 18.29 -29.20 31.70
N LYS A 685 18.09 -29.88 32.83
CA LYS A 685 16.77 -30.18 33.40
C LYS A 685 16.54 -29.40 34.69
N THR A 686 15.34 -28.86 34.85
CA THR A 686 14.96 -28.16 36.08
C THR A 686 14.88 -29.13 37.25
N THR A 687 15.49 -28.78 38.38
CA THR A 687 15.46 -29.54 39.64
C THR A 687 14.63 -28.77 40.68
N SER A 688 14.09 -29.45 41.69
CA SER A 688 13.30 -28.82 42.75
C SER A 688 14.05 -27.69 43.46
N GLY A 689 13.40 -26.53 43.58
CA GLY A 689 13.91 -25.33 44.25
C GLY A 689 14.02 -24.12 43.30
N SER A 690 13.71 -22.93 43.81
CA SER A 690 13.97 -21.66 43.13
C SER A 690 15.21 -20.98 43.70
N ARG A 691 15.95 -20.26 42.84
CA ARG A 691 17.08 -19.40 43.20
C ARG A 691 16.75 -17.96 42.82
N LYS A 692 17.21 -17.01 43.62
CA LYS A 692 17.09 -15.59 43.28
C LYS A 692 18.07 -15.25 42.14
N CYS A 693 17.56 -14.66 41.08
CA CYS A 693 18.29 -14.22 39.88
C CYS A 693 17.85 -12.80 39.51
N ASN A 694 18.56 -12.14 38.60
CA ASN A 694 18.19 -10.81 38.07
C ASN A 694 17.87 -9.75 39.14
N CYS A 695 18.62 -9.76 40.24
CA CYS A 695 18.44 -8.79 41.32
C CYS A 695 18.72 -7.37 40.85
N ARG A 696 17.75 -6.46 41.04
CA ARG A 696 17.88 -5.03 40.76
C ARG A 696 17.38 -4.19 41.93
N MET A 697 17.87 -2.97 42.04
CA MET A 697 17.46 -2.03 43.09
C MET A 697 16.23 -1.26 42.61
N GLU A 698 15.11 -1.37 43.33
CA GLU A 698 13.89 -0.62 43.05
C GLU A 698 13.52 0.27 44.23
N MET A 699 13.01 1.47 43.96
CA MET A 699 12.52 2.39 44.99
C MET A 699 11.08 2.01 45.35
N ARG A 700 10.86 1.48 46.55
CA ARG A 700 9.53 1.08 47.02
C ARG A 700 9.01 2.07 48.05
N THR A 701 7.79 2.55 47.81
CA THR A 701 7.11 3.46 48.75
C THR A 701 6.27 2.63 49.70
N THR A 702 6.68 2.54 50.97
CA THR A 702 5.95 1.80 51.99
C THR A 702 5.17 2.78 52.85
N GLN A 703 3.87 2.52 53.02
CA GLN A 703 3.01 3.31 53.88
C GLN A 703 3.22 2.89 55.34
N MET A 704 3.81 3.77 56.15
CA MET A 704 4.11 3.52 57.56
C MET A 704 2.95 3.93 58.50
N GLY A 705 1.82 4.36 57.91
CA GLY A 705 0.60 4.75 58.60
C GLY A 705 -0.28 5.67 57.75
N PRO A 706 -1.46 6.08 58.24
CA PRO A 706 -2.33 7.01 57.51
C PRO A 706 -1.58 8.31 57.21
N GLY A 707 -1.40 8.63 55.92
CA GLY A 707 -0.74 9.86 55.45
C GLY A 707 0.80 9.93 55.58
N ARG A 708 1.49 8.84 55.95
CA ARG A 708 2.96 8.79 55.98
C ARG A 708 3.52 7.72 55.04
N PHE A 709 4.28 8.17 54.05
CA PHE A 709 4.96 7.33 53.09
C PHE A 709 6.47 7.50 53.23
N GLN A 710 7.21 6.40 53.29
CA GLN A 710 8.68 6.40 53.22
C GLN A 710 9.11 5.67 51.96
N MET A 711 9.90 6.33 51.13
CA MET A 711 10.56 5.69 49.99
C MET A 711 11.85 5.03 50.48
N MET A 712 11.99 3.73 50.26
CA MET A 712 13.18 2.96 50.60
C MET A 712 13.67 2.18 49.38
N GLN A 713 14.98 2.08 49.21
CA GLN A 713 15.57 1.32 48.11
C GLN A 713 15.62 -0.17 48.52
N GLU A 714 14.82 -1.01 47.86
CA GLU A 714 14.70 -2.44 48.13
C GLU A 714 15.32 -3.24 46.97
N GLN A 715 16.12 -4.26 47.27
CA GLN A 715 16.69 -5.14 46.25
C GLN A 715 15.66 -6.22 45.89
N VAL A 716 15.07 -6.10 44.70
CA VAL A 716 14.08 -7.05 44.20
C VAL A 716 14.79 -8.02 43.24
N CYS A 717 14.64 -9.32 43.49
CA CYS A 717 15.20 -10.38 42.65
C CYS A 717 14.08 -11.26 42.10
N ASP A 718 14.23 -11.72 40.87
CA ASP A 718 13.35 -12.73 40.25
C ASP A 718 13.65 -14.12 40.82
N GLU A 719 12.66 -15.02 40.84
CA GLU A 719 12.85 -16.42 41.23
C GLU A 719 13.03 -17.30 39.99
N CYS A 720 14.28 -17.71 39.70
CA CYS A 720 14.61 -18.65 38.63
C CYS A 720 14.59 -20.11 39.13
N PRO A 721 14.20 -21.09 38.32
CA PRO A 721 14.32 -22.50 38.69
C PRO A 721 15.79 -22.96 38.77
N ASN A 722 16.08 -23.88 39.68
CA ASN A 722 17.38 -24.57 39.71
C ASN A 722 17.52 -25.53 38.53
N ILE A 723 18.72 -25.63 37.97
CA ILE A 723 19.01 -26.45 36.78
C ILE A 723 20.13 -27.44 37.09
N LYS A 724 19.96 -28.70 36.67
CA LYS A 724 20.99 -29.75 36.69
C LYS A 724 21.17 -30.29 35.28
N PHE A 725 22.42 -30.47 34.84
CA PHE A 725 22.71 -31.11 33.56
C PHE A 725 22.61 -32.63 33.71
N VAL A 726 21.84 -33.27 32.84
CA VAL A 726 21.68 -34.73 32.75
C VAL A 726 22.04 -35.15 31.33
N THR A 727 22.84 -36.20 31.19
CA THR A 727 23.18 -36.75 29.87
C THR A 727 21.99 -37.53 29.32
N GLU A 728 21.49 -37.12 28.16
CA GLU A 728 20.48 -37.82 27.37
C GLU A 728 21.14 -38.47 26.15
N GLU A 729 20.86 -39.74 25.91
CA GLU A 729 21.33 -40.47 24.74
C GLU A 729 20.25 -40.46 23.65
N LYS A 730 20.66 -40.14 22.41
CA LYS A 730 19.80 -40.18 21.24
C LYS A 730 20.46 -41.04 20.17
N VAL A 731 19.75 -42.03 19.65
CA VAL A 731 20.20 -42.85 18.52
C VAL A 731 19.88 -42.12 17.22
N LEU A 732 20.86 -41.97 16.36
CA LEU A 732 20.75 -41.40 15.02
C LEU A 732 20.88 -42.53 14.00
N GLU A 733 19.89 -42.70 13.13
CA GLU A 733 19.92 -43.66 12.03
C GLU A 733 20.40 -42.96 10.76
N ILE A 734 21.50 -43.43 10.16
CA ILE A 734 22.10 -42.87 8.96
C ILE A 734 21.93 -43.86 7.82
N GLU A 735 21.24 -43.44 6.76
CA GLU A 735 21.04 -44.25 5.54
C GLU A 735 22.23 -44.04 4.60
N VAL A 736 22.91 -45.14 4.25
CA VAL A 736 23.94 -45.13 3.20
C VAL A 736 23.23 -45.33 1.86
N GLU A 737 23.13 -44.28 1.05
CA GLU A 737 22.52 -44.40 -0.29
C GLU A 737 23.39 -45.28 -1.21
N PRO A 738 22.77 -46.14 -2.04
CA PRO A 738 23.54 -46.96 -2.97
C PRO A 738 24.36 -46.12 -3.96
N GLY A 739 25.67 -46.33 -4.00
CA GLY A 739 26.57 -45.63 -4.93
C GLY A 739 27.05 -44.24 -4.49
N VAL A 740 26.96 -43.93 -3.20
CA VAL A 740 27.62 -42.76 -2.58
C VAL A 740 29.13 -42.77 -2.89
N SER A 741 29.76 -41.60 -3.00
CA SER A 741 31.20 -41.44 -3.22
C SER A 741 31.97 -41.27 -1.90
N ASP A 742 33.28 -41.52 -1.92
CA ASP A 742 34.16 -41.34 -0.75
C ASP A 742 34.16 -39.89 -0.28
N GLY A 743 34.13 -39.67 1.03
CA GLY A 743 34.08 -38.33 1.63
C GLY A 743 32.72 -37.64 1.49
N TYR A 744 31.63 -38.41 1.29
CA TYR A 744 30.28 -37.84 1.25
C TYR A 744 29.84 -37.37 2.63
N GLU A 745 29.41 -36.11 2.70
CA GLU A 745 29.00 -35.46 3.94
C GLU A 745 27.48 -35.42 4.07
N ILE A 746 26.96 -35.91 5.20
CA ILE A 746 25.53 -35.81 5.53
C ILE A 746 25.34 -34.76 6.64
N PRO A 747 24.68 -33.62 6.34
CA PRO A 747 24.44 -32.57 7.34
C PRO A 747 23.16 -32.83 8.14
N PHE A 748 23.27 -32.90 9.47
CA PHE A 748 22.12 -32.93 10.38
C PHE A 748 21.87 -31.54 10.99
N HIS A 749 20.70 -30.97 10.70
CA HIS A 749 20.26 -29.65 11.17
C HIS A 749 19.33 -29.76 12.40
N ALA A 750 19.44 -28.81 13.35
CA ALA A 750 18.59 -28.68 14.56
C ALA A 750 18.80 -29.72 15.69
N GLU A 751 19.93 -30.40 15.72
CA GLU A 751 20.26 -31.41 16.74
C GLU A 751 21.07 -30.85 17.94
N GLY A 752 21.54 -29.59 17.92
CA GLY A 752 22.45 -29.01 18.92
C GLY A 752 21.93 -27.72 19.57
N LEU A 753 22.06 -27.61 20.90
CA LEU A 753 21.95 -26.32 21.60
C LEU A 753 23.26 -25.51 21.56
N LEU A 754 24.31 -26.04 20.90
CA LEU A 754 25.66 -25.47 20.87
C LEU A 754 26.47 -25.86 19.61
N TYR A 755 25.87 -26.35 18.52
CA TYR A 755 26.61 -26.68 17.29
C TYR A 755 25.78 -26.27 16.07
N ASN A 756 26.43 -25.69 15.05
CA ASN A 756 25.76 -25.18 13.84
C ASN A 756 25.31 -26.34 12.93
N LYS A 757 26.18 -27.34 12.71
CA LYS A 757 25.92 -28.59 11.99
C LYS A 757 26.68 -29.76 12.62
N ILE A 758 26.09 -30.95 12.58
CA ILE A 758 26.85 -32.21 12.65
C ILE A 758 27.04 -32.68 11.21
N LEU A 759 28.29 -32.81 10.79
CA LEU A 759 28.65 -33.39 9.50
C LEU A 759 29.20 -34.78 9.76
N GLN A 760 28.71 -35.77 9.03
CA GLN A 760 29.29 -37.10 9.05
C GLN A 760 29.92 -37.39 7.69
N SER A 761 31.22 -37.67 7.69
CA SER A 761 31.95 -38.06 6.47
C SER A 761 31.98 -39.57 6.38
N ILE A 762 31.53 -40.10 5.26
CA ILE A 762 31.65 -41.54 4.97
C ILE A 762 33.00 -41.77 4.29
N ASN A 763 33.90 -42.47 4.97
CA ASN A 763 35.23 -42.80 4.43
C ASN A 763 35.32 -44.31 4.12
N TYR A 764 35.86 -44.66 2.96
CA TYR A 764 36.27 -46.03 2.66
C TYR A 764 37.66 -46.27 3.22
N ASP A 765 37.87 -47.34 3.99
CA ASP A 765 39.24 -47.73 4.35
C ASP A 765 39.55 -49.19 4.00
N ASN A 766 40.61 -49.31 3.19
CA ASN A 766 41.52 -50.41 2.89
C ASN A 766 40.95 -51.83 2.70
N ILE A 767 40.74 -52.20 1.43
CA ILE A 767 40.99 -53.57 0.98
C ILE A 767 42.46 -53.65 0.57
N GLU A 768 43.28 -54.31 1.39
CA GLU A 768 44.54 -54.90 0.93
C GLU A 768 44.23 -55.80 -0.27
N LEU A 769 44.59 -55.36 -1.47
CA LEU A 769 44.66 -56.21 -2.65
C LEU A 769 45.81 -57.19 -2.46
N ILE A 770 45.53 -58.33 -1.83
CA ILE A 770 46.32 -59.55 -2.03
C ILE A 770 45.72 -60.25 -3.26
N PHE A 771 46.58 -60.39 -4.27
CA PHE A 771 46.38 -60.92 -5.64
C PHE A 771 45.22 -61.90 -5.87
#